data_AF-A0A9D9PBP3-F1
#
_entry.id   AF-A0A9D9PBP3-F1
#
_cell.length_a   1.000
_cell.length_b   1.000
_cell.length_c   1.000
_cell.angle_alpha   90.00
_cell.angle_beta   90.00
_cell.angle_gamma   90.00
#
_symmetry.space_group_name_H-M   'P 1'
#
loop_
_entity.id
_entity.type
_entity.pdbx_description
1 polymer ?
#
loop_
_entity_poly.entity_id
_entity_poly.type
_entity_poly.pdbx_seq_one_letter_code
_entity_poly.pdbx_strand_id
1 'polypeptide(L)'
;MPPHILVITDDDDNRELLIRLLQSQGQQVTVAADGQEALEHLFRQVFDLILLDLDAADPDVRGVETLRQLYQYATVHSILVAVIADARDLDLIARCIELGADDYLLKPFHEVLLRARINALLERKAWRDHQRAFPEESPRAPADAAEGVAPSVSGILLFALLDALRHAWRDQRRIITEFQALEAQIAERSAAAEHAALALQQQTITLRAILESLSDAVVVVDREGSLVHANLAAHTFFGDRLLDVTPQATAPALLNTNGVPCSTDQLPLAVALQGVEVDSSEFLLASVDPDAVRRVRVTARPLRHSNGDMIGAVAIFRDITASFQMAEALRAGEERYALTVQATGDGVWEWELRTGTITFSHRWKEMLGFQDQEIGNHPSEWFNRVHPDDQDELDVRLTAYLRRLITSFDYEYRILHRDGAYRWMRCRGIAIWDADGNASHIVGSQTDITDRKLVEQCLWHHAFYDSLTGLANRARFIDCLGHVIARARRRASPPYAVLILDLDRFKLINDSLGHLVGDQLLIAIARRLEQSLRPGDTLARLGSDEFAVLLEDLSEPHAAVNVAERILHSFEEPFHLNGHEVFSSASIGIVLSNDLRYHSPSDVLRDADTAMYHAKMEGRARYAIFHPAMHDRARLRLQIETDLRRGIERNEFFVVYQPIIELSTRQTVGFEALLRWRHPQRGIVTPAEFIAIAEETGLIVPIGQMVLREACCQLSEWKRQHPERTLAMNINLSPRQIADPDLVNRTAALIDEYRLDADTLCLEITETAIIEHGDATGRVLQQLRALGVRICIDDFGTGYSSLSYLHRFPIATIKIDRSFISQIHRSHENTEIVRSIISLARSLEITVIAEGTETEDQLIRIRSMSCTYGQGWLFAHALEPAEATAMLDRETENPD
;
A
#
# COMPACT_ATOMS: atom_id res chain seq x y z
N MET A 1 6.37 16.92 -25.51
CA MET A 1 6.93 15.62 -25.94
C MET A 1 6.41 14.56 -24.97
N PRO A 2 6.44 13.24 -25.28
CA PRO A 2 6.25 12.23 -24.24
C PRO A 2 7.32 12.44 -23.15
N PRO A 3 6.99 12.29 -21.85
CA PRO A 3 7.98 12.45 -20.79
C PRO A 3 9.09 11.41 -20.89
N HIS A 4 10.33 11.81 -20.62
CA HIS A 4 11.50 10.91 -20.67
C HIS A 4 11.98 10.58 -19.26
N ILE A 5 11.90 9.30 -18.89
CA ILE A 5 12.25 8.77 -17.57
C ILE A 5 13.58 8.01 -17.66
N LEU A 6 14.48 8.25 -16.70
CA LEU A 6 15.68 7.46 -16.47
C LEU A 6 15.43 6.51 -15.30
N VAL A 7 15.55 5.20 -15.51
CA VAL A 7 15.45 4.19 -14.45
C VAL A 7 16.84 3.65 -14.14
N ILE A 8 17.25 3.69 -12.88
CA ILE A 8 18.55 3.24 -12.40
C ILE A 8 18.30 2.07 -11.47
N THR A 9 18.61 0.84 -11.90
CA THR A 9 18.43 -0.38 -11.11
C THR A 9 19.33 -1.49 -11.66
N ASP A 10 19.98 -2.24 -10.78
CA ASP A 10 20.76 -3.43 -11.07
C ASP A 10 19.92 -4.72 -11.11
N ASP A 11 18.73 -4.71 -10.49
CA ASP A 11 17.75 -5.79 -10.45
C ASP A 11 16.98 -5.94 -11.78
N ASP A 12 17.20 -7.05 -12.49
CA ASP A 12 16.60 -7.35 -13.79
C ASP A 12 15.07 -7.53 -13.77
N ASP A 13 14.49 -8.03 -12.66
CA ASP A 13 13.04 -8.23 -12.55
C ASP A 13 12.33 -6.88 -12.37
N ASN A 14 12.87 -6.00 -11.51
CA ASN A 14 12.39 -4.62 -11.35
C ASN A 14 12.56 -3.83 -12.65
N ARG A 15 13.72 -3.99 -13.32
CA ARG A 15 14.05 -3.38 -14.60
C ARG A 15 13.00 -3.71 -15.66
N GLU A 16 12.69 -4.99 -15.87
CA GLU A 16 11.75 -5.38 -16.91
C GLU A 16 10.31 -4.95 -16.58
N LEU A 17 9.89 -5.05 -15.31
CA LEU A 17 8.60 -4.58 -14.84
C LEU A 17 8.42 -3.07 -15.09
N LEU A 18 9.39 -2.26 -14.71
CA LEU A 18 9.36 -0.79 -14.89
C LEU A 18 9.37 -0.42 -16.37
N ILE A 19 10.21 -1.04 -17.21
CA ILE A 19 10.21 -0.80 -18.67
C ILE A 19 8.81 -1.05 -19.24
N ARG A 20 8.22 -2.23 -19.01
CA ARG A 20 6.89 -2.59 -19.52
C ARG A 20 5.82 -1.60 -19.04
N LEU A 21 5.81 -1.28 -17.74
CA LEU A 21 4.80 -0.43 -17.11
C LEU A 21 4.84 1.01 -17.62
N LEU A 22 6.01 1.60 -17.79
CA LEU A 22 6.18 2.98 -18.22
C LEU A 22 5.95 3.12 -19.74
N GLN A 23 6.48 2.19 -20.55
CA GLN A 23 6.26 2.18 -22.00
C GLN A 23 4.77 1.97 -22.37
N SER A 24 4.02 1.18 -21.60
CA SER A 24 2.57 1.01 -21.78
C SER A 24 1.77 2.32 -21.65
N GLN A 25 2.38 3.36 -21.08
CA GLN A 25 1.79 4.68 -20.85
C GLN A 25 2.31 5.74 -21.83
N GLY A 26 3.07 5.33 -22.85
CA GLY A 26 3.62 6.23 -23.87
C GLY A 26 4.80 7.09 -23.40
N GLN A 27 5.38 6.79 -22.24
CA GLN A 27 6.58 7.45 -21.73
C GLN A 27 7.83 6.90 -22.43
N GLN A 28 8.84 7.74 -22.65
CA GLN A 28 10.15 7.28 -23.08
C GLN A 28 10.95 6.83 -21.86
N VAL A 29 11.66 5.70 -21.98
CA VAL A 29 12.38 5.08 -20.88
C VAL A 29 13.81 4.79 -21.32
N THR A 30 14.78 5.33 -20.59
CA THR A 30 16.18 4.90 -20.63
C THR A 30 16.49 4.17 -19.33
N VAL A 31 17.37 3.17 -19.37
CA VAL A 31 17.79 2.40 -18.19
C VAL A 31 19.30 2.52 -18.03
N ALA A 32 19.76 2.61 -16.78
CA ALA A 32 21.14 2.43 -16.38
C ALA A 32 21.24 1.35 -15.30
N ALA A 33 22.31 0.57 -15.30
CA ALA A 33 22.61 -0.43 -14.26
C ALA A 33 23.23 0.21 -13.00
N ASP A 34 23.91 1.34 -13.13
CA ASP A 34 24.53 2.06 -12.01
C ASP A 34 24.51 3.60 -12.17
N GLY A 35 24.97 4.31 -11.13
CA GLY A 35 25.03 5.76 -11.10
C GLY A 35 26.04 6.40 -12.07
N GLN A 36 27.06 5.67 -12.52
CA GLN A 36 28.04 6.17 -13.49
C GLN A 36 27.46 6.12 -14.92
N GLU A 37 26.81 5.01 -15.28
CA GLU A 37 26.06 4.90 -16.54
C GLU A 37 24.89 5.91 -16.58
N ALA A 38 24.20 6.13 -15.47
CA ALA A 38 23.17 7.16 -15.34
C ALA A 38 23.70 8.57 -15.63
N LEU A 39 24.91 8.91 -15.14
CA LEU A 39 25.57 10.18 -15.44
C LEU A 39 25.96 10.28 -16.93
N GLU A 40 26.45 9.21 -17.55
CA GLU A 40 26.71 9.20 -19.01
C GLU A 40 25.44 9.45 -19.84
N HIS A 41 24.29 8.93 -19.40
CA HIS A 41 23.00 9.23 -20.04
C HIS A 41 22.57 10.69 -19.84
N LEU A 42 22.70 11.23 -18.64
CA LEU A 42 22.38 12.64 -18.33
C LEU A 42 23.23 13.63 -19.17
N PHE A 43 24.49 13.31 -19.47
CA PHE A 43 25.30 14.13 -20.38
C PHE A 43 24.88 14.05 -21.87
N ARG A 44 24.01 13.11 -22.25
CA ARG A 44 23.59 12.86 -23.64
C ARG A 44 22.13 13.18 -23.92
N GLN A 45 21.27 13.14 -22.90
CA GLN A 45 19.81 13.22 -23.02
C GLN A 45 19.21 14.04 -21.86
N VAL A 46 18.07 14.69 -22.10
CA VAL A 46 17.31 15.42 -21.08
C VAL A 46 16.18 14.53 -20.57
N PHE A 47 16.02 14.46 -19.25
CA PHE A 47 14.99 13.67 -18.58
C PHE A 47 14.05 14.54 -17.76
N ASP A 48 12.84 14.05 -17.51
CA ASP A 48 11.82 14.68 -16.68
C ASP A 48 11.81 14.14 -15.25
N LEU A 49 12.10 12.84 -15.10
CA LEU A 49 12.09 12.08 -13.86
C LEU A 49 13.22 11.04 -13.87
N ILE A 50 13.91 10.90 -12.73
CA ILE A 50 14.82 9.80 -12.43
C ILE A 50 14.14 8.90 -11.39
N LEU A 51 14.10 7.59 -11.65
CA LEU A 51 13.77 6.56 -10.67
C LEU A 51 15.08 5.88 -10.25
N LEU A 52 15.54 6.14 -9.02
CA LEU A 52 16.75 5.53 -8.47
C LEU A 52 16.35 4.37 -7.54
N ASP A 53 16.72 3.15 -7.90
CA ASP A 53 16.55 1.98 -7.07
C ASP A 53 17.68 1.84 -6.05
N LEU A 54 17.31 1.47 -4.82
CA LEU A 54 18.26 1.18 -3.75
C LEU A 54 18.37 -0.33 -3.59
N ASP A 55 19.56 -0.85 -3.89
CA ASP A 55 19.94 -2.25 -3.64
C ASP A 55 19.76 -2.60 -2.15
N ALA A 56 19.11 -3.73 -1.88
CA ALA A 56 18.85 -4.25 -0.55
C ALA A 56 20.08 -4.94 0.09
N ALA A 57 21.16 -5.18 -0.65
CA ALA A 57 22.38 -5.84 -0.16
C ALA A 57 23.40 -4.87 0.47
N ASP A 58 23.56 -3.65 -0.05
CA ASP A 58 24.36 -2.57 0.59
C ASP A 58 23.76 -1.17 0.32
N PRO A 59 22.62 -0.81 0.97
CA PRO A 59 21.87 0.39 0.62
C PRO A 59 22.59 1.69 1.00
N ASP A 60 23.40 1.63 2.05
CA ASP A 60 23.88 2.78 2.82
C ASP A 60 25.12 3.45 2.20
N VAL A 61 25.85 2.71 1.36
CA VAL A 61 27.13 3.12 0.76
C VAL A 61 26.96 3.52 -0.72
N ARG A 62 26.21 2.74 -1.51
CA ARG A 62 26.11 2.96 -2.97
C ARG A 62 24.97 3.90 -3.35
N GLY A 63 23.72 3.53 -3.06
CA GLY A 63 22.55 4.28 -3.50
C GLY A 63 22.48 5.69 -2.93
N VAL A 64 22.86 5.86 -1.66
CA VAL A 64 22.92 7.17 -0.98
C VAL A 64 23.93 8.14 -1.62
N GLU A 65 25.10 7.65 -2.03
CA GLU A 65 26.12 8.48 -2.69
C GLU A 65 25.77 8.74 -4.16
N THR A 66 25.20 7.76 -4.85
CA THR A 66 24.60 7.95 -6.19
C THR A 66 23.51 9.04 -6.16
N LEU A 67 22.61 9.02 -5.19
CA LEU A 67 21.60 10.08 -5.00
C LEU A 67 22.24 11.46 -4.81
N ARG A 68 23.28 11.56 -3.97
CA ARG A 68 24.01 12.83 -3.74
C ARG A 68 24.61 13.40 -5.02
N GLN A 69 25.17 12.56 -5.88
CA GLN A 69 25.78 12.97 -7.14
C GLN A 69 24.73 13.35 -8.19
N LEU A 70 23.67 12.55 -8.32
CA LEU A 70 22.56 12.83 -9.22
C LEU A 70 21.78 14.10 -8.83
N TYR A 71 21.54 14.32 -7.53
CA TYR A 71 20.75 15.46 -7.04
C TYR A 71 21.35 16.82 -7.42
N GLN A 72 22.68 16.96 -7.45
CA GLN A 72 23.32 18.20 -7.90
C GLN A 72 23.01 18.51 -9.36
N TYR A 73 23.05 17.49 -10.22
CA TYR A 73 22.71 17.62 -11.64
C TYR A 73 21.20 17.84 -11.84
N ALA A 74 20.38 17.00 -11.19
CA ALA A 74 18.93 17.04 -11.25
C ALA A 74 18.35 18.37 -10.75
N THR A 75 18.94 18.99 -9.71
CA THR A 75 18.53 20.33 -9.24
C THR A 75 18.74 21.40 -10.32
N VAL A 76 19.93 21.44 -10.91
CA VAL A 76 20.30 22.44 -11.95
C VAL A 76 19.41 22.28 -13.18
N HIS A 77 19.22 21.05 -13.67
CA HIS A 77 18.39 20.75 -14.84
C HIS A 77 16.89 20.62 -14.50
N SER A 78 16.55 20.67 -13.21
CA SER A 78 15.20 20.61 -12.62
C SER A 78 14.40 19.36 -13.00
N ILE A 79 15.14 18.25 -13.11
CA ILE A 79 14.65 16.87 -13.23
C ILE A 79 14.17 16.44 -11.84
N LEU A 80 13.04 15.74 -11.75
CA LEU A 80 12.63 15.16 -10.46
C LEU A 80 13.43 13.90 -10.15
N VAL A 81 13.68 13.61 -8.88
CA VAL A 81 14.30 12.33 -8.45
C VAL A 81 13.38 11.64 -7.47
N ALA A 82 12.89 10.45 -7.82
CA ALA A 82 12.15 9.58 -6.91
C ALA A 82 12.97 8.31 -6.62
N VAL A 83 12.88 7.84 -5.38
CA VAL A 83 13.72 6.75 -4.86
C VAL A 83 12.90 5.51 -4.59
N ILE A 84 13.34 4.35 -5.06
CA ILE A 84 12.70 3.05 -4.82
C ILE A 84 13.43 2.34 -3.67
N ALA A 85 12.69 1.83 -2.69
CA ALA A 85 13.23 1.10 -1.54
C ALA A 85 12.28 -0.03 -1.09
N ASP A 86 12.76 -0.93 -0.23
CA ASP A 86 11.88 -1.90 0.45
C ASP A 86 10.99 -1.19 1.48
N ALA A 87 9.74 -1.66 1.64
CA ALA A 87 8.80 -1.14 2.64
C ALA A 87 9.28 -1.23 4.10
N ARG A 88 10.34 -2.01 4.39
CA ARG A 88 10.97 -2.15 5.70
C ARG A 88 11.99 -1.04 6.01
N ASP A 89 12.60 -0.42 4.99
CA ASP A 89 13.77 0.45 5.15
C ASP A 89 13.39 1.93 5.29
N LEU A 90 12.48 2.24 6.22
CA LEU A 90 11.92 3.58 6.41
C LEU A 90 12.96 4.66 6.76
N ASP A 91 14.02 4.31 7.50
CA ASP A 91 15.09 5.23 7.86
C ASP A 91 15.96 5.64 6.65
N LEU A 92 16.15 4.70 5.70
CA LEU A 92 16.84 4.94 4.44
C LEU A 92 16.02 5.88 3.55
N ILE A 93 14.71 5.67 3.46
CA ILE A 93 13.78 6.55 2.73
C ILE A 93 13.82 7.97 3.33
N ALA A 94 13.75 8.10 4.65
CA ALA A 94 13.85 9.40 5.33
C ALA A 94 15.16 10.13 4.99
N ARG A 95 16.30 9.42 5.07
CA ARG A 95 17.64 9.93 4.70
C ARG A 95 17.74 10.34 3.23
N CYS A 96 17.07 9.64 2.32
CA CYS A 96 17.02 10.01 0.90
C CYS A 96 16.19 11.28 0.64
N ILE A 97 15.07 11.49 1.36
CA ILE A 97 14.31 12.73 1.32
C ILE A 97 15.12 13.90 1.91
N GLU A 98 15.86 13.70 3.01
CA GLU A 98 16.78 14.72 3.55
C GLU A 98 17.90 15.11 2.59
N LEU A 99 18.34 14.17 1.73
CA LEU A 99 19.35 14.40 0.70
C LEU A 99 18.79 15.02 -0.60
N GLY A 100 17.48 15.24 -0.69
CA GLY A 100 16.84 15.99 -1.77
C GLY A 100 16.01 15.19 -2.78
N ALA A 101 15.68 13.91 -2.50
CA ALA A 101 14.69 13.21 -3.31
C ALA A 101 13.31 13.90 -3.24
N ASP A 102 12.63 14.03 -4.38
CA ASP A 102 11.33 14.70 -4.50
C ASP A 102 10.16 13.84 -3.99
N ASP A 103 10.29 12.50 -4.01
CA ASP A 103 9.32 11.50 -3.53
C ASP A 103 9.97 10.09 -3.43
N TYR A 104 9.22 9.07 -2.99
CA TYR A 104 9.66 7.67 -2.93
C TYR A 104 8.60 6.65 -3.41
N LEU A 105 9.06 5.44 -3.71
CA LEU A 105 8.30 4.28 -4.18
C LEU A 105 8.69 3.05 -3.34
N LEU A 106 7.72 2.18 -3.04
CA LEU A 106 7.94 0.99 -2.20
C LEU A 106 7.89 -0.30 -3.00
N LYS A 107 8.83 -1.21 -2.72
CA LYS A 107 8.79 -2.64 -3.08
C LYS A 107 8.03 -3.43 -2.00
N PRO A 108 7.30 -4.52 -2.36
CA PRO A 108 6.98 -4.93 -3.74
C PRO A 108 5.95 -3.99 -4.38
N PHE A 109 6.09 -3.73 -5.67
CA PHE A 109 5.26 -2.75 -6.36
C PHE A 109 3.81 -3.21 -6.54
N HIS A 110 2.86 -2.30 -6.28
CA HIS A 110 1.48 -2.44 -6.74
C HIS A 110 1.25 -1.52 -7.95
N GLU A 111 1.00 -2.10 -9.13
CA GLU A 111 0.97 -1.40 -10.43
C GLU A 111 0.17 -0.09 -10.42
N VAL A 112 -1.03 -0.11 -9.83
CA VAL A 112 -1.92 1.06 -9.74
C VAL A 112 -1.33 2.20 -8.90
N LEU A 113 -0.65 1.89 -7.80
CA LEU A 113 -0.06 2.89 -6.90
C LEU A 113 1.23 3.47 -7.48
N LEU A 114 2.06 2.61 -8.08
CA LEU A 114 3.25 2.98 -8.82
C LEU A 114 2.91 3.94 -9.98
N ARG A 115 1.88 3.60 -10.75
CA ARG A 115 1.32 4.44 -11.82
C ARG A 115 0.81 5.79 -11.31
N ALA A 116 0.05 5.80 -10.21
CA ALA A 116 -0.50 7.04 -9.64
C ALA A 116 0.60 8.00 -9.17
N ARG A 117 1.62 7.51 -8.46
CA ARG A 117 2.75 8.34 -7.99
C ARG A 117 3.58 8.90 -9.14
N ILE A 118 3.89 8.09 -10.16
CA ILE A 118 4.68 8.54 -11.31
C ILE A 118 3.93 9.62 -12.10
N ASN A 119 2.61 9.49 -12.29
CA ASN A 119 1.82 10.54 -12.93
C ASN A 119 1.81 11.84 -12.10
N ALA A 120 1.60 11.76 -10.77
CA ALA A 120 1.64 12.94 -9.89
C ALA A 120 3.01 13.65 -9.91
N LEU A 121 4.11 12.90 -10.04
CA LEU A 121 5.45 13.45 -10.24
C LEU A 121 5.57 14.16 -11.59
N LEU A 122 5.11 13.55 -12.69
CA LEU A 122 5.18 14.16 -14.02
C LEU A 122 4.29 15.41 -14.15
N GLU A 123 3.14 15.43 -13.49
CA GLU A 123 2.29 16.63 -13.35
C GLU A 123 3.01 17.74 -12.56
N ARG A 124 3.66 17.40 -11.44
CA ARG A 124 4.49 18.31 -10.63
C ARG A 124 5.69 18.86 -11.41
N LYS A 125 6.29 18.05 -12.30
CA LYS A 125 7.36 18.47 -13.23
C LYS A 125 6.83 19.46 -14.27
N ALA A 126 5.74 19.12 -14.96
CA ALA A 126 5.11 20.01 -15.94
C ALA A 126 4.69 21.36 -15.32
N TRP A 127 4.22 21.36 -14.07
CA TRP A 127 3.90 22.58 -13.33
C TRP A 127 5.15 23.41 -12.96
N ARG A 128 6.24 22.77 -12.50
CA ARG A 128 7.54 23.44 -12.27
C ARG A 128 8.09 24.08 -13.56
N ASP A 129 7.95 23.42 -14.70
CA ASP A 129 8.37 23.95 -16.00
C ASP A 129 7.49 25.13 -16.45
N HIS A 130 6.17 25.01 -16.29
CA HIS A 130 5.22 26.07 -16.67
C HIS A 130 5.45 27.35 -15.86
N GLN A 131 5.71 27.25 -14.55
CA GLN A 131 6.05 28.42 -13.72
C GLN A 131 7.37 29.11 -14.13
N ARG A 132 8.29 28.42 -14.81
CA ARG A 132 9.52 29.01 -15.34
C ARG A 132 9.34 29.69 -16.69
N ALA A 133 8.27 29.38 -17.42
CA ALA A 133 8.02 29.91 -18.75
C ALA A 133 7.32 31.29 -18.75
N PHE A 134 6.58 31.64 -17.69
CA PHE A 134 5.71 32.84 -17.67
C PHE A 134 5.77 33.62 -16.34
N PRO A 135 6.61 34.66 -16.23
CA PRO A 135 6.45 35.74 -15.27
C PRO A 135 5.46 36.79 -15.80
N GLU A 136 4.50 37.25 -14.99
CA GLU A 136 3.47 38.21 -15.44
C GLU A 136 4.03 39.63 -15.71
N GLU A 137 3.60 40.24 -16.83
CA GLU A 137 4.02 41.59 -17.28
C GLU A 137 3.00 42.70 -16.93
N SER A 138 3.46 43.97 -16.96
CA SER A 138 2.57 45.14 -16.99
C SER A 138 3.27 46.43 -17.49
N PRO A 139 2.56 47.40 -18.10
CA PRO A 139 2.75 47.60 -19.55
C PRO A 139 2.89 49.07 -20.02
N ARG A 140 3.14 49.28 -21.33
CA ARG A 140 2.82 50.54 -22.07
C ARG A 140 2.79 50.36 -23.61
N ALA A 141 2.22 51.33 -24.33
CA ALA A 141 1.93 51.35 -25.77
C ALA A 141 1.99 52.82 -26.31
N PRO A 142 1.56 53.21 -27.55
CA PRO A 142 1.45 52.53 -28.86
C PRO A 142 2.01 53.36 -30.09
N ALA A 143 1.95 52.80 -31.32
CA ALA A 143 1.87 53.48 -32.67
C ALA A 143 3.10 54.30 -33.19
N ASP A 144 3.30 54.65 -34.49
CA ASP A 144 2.55 54.47 -35.77
C ASP A 144 3.42 54.69 -37.07
N ALA A 145 2.91 54.31 -38.28
CA ALA A 145 3.23 54.81 -39.68
C ALA A 145 4.67 54.71 -40.32
N ALA A 146 4.95 54.73 -41.67
CA ALA A 146 4.20 54.50 -42.95
C ALA A 146 5.11 54.45 -44.26
N GLU A 147 4.57 53.94 -45.41
CA GLU A 147 4.92 54.10 -46.89
C GLU A 147 6.31 53.67 -47.48
N GLY A 148 6.57 53.20 -48.75
CA GLY A 148 5.87 52.93 -50.06
C GLY A 148 6.80 52.05 -51.01
N VAL A 149 6.84 51.87 -52.37
CA VAL A 149 6.15 52.27 -53.66
C VAL A 149 6.55 51.23 -54.82
N ALA A 150 6.04 51.30 -56.09
CA ALA A 150 6.31 50.39 -57.28
C ALA A 150 6.36 51.16 -58.67
N PRO A 151 6.20 50.66 -59.96
CA PRO A 151 5.92 49.33 -60.61
C PRO A 151 6.58 49.04 -62.05
N SER A 152 6.02 48.11 -62.89
CA SER A 152 6.14 47.89 -64.40
C SER A 152 7.34 47.04 -64.99
N VAL A 153 7.45 46.54 -66.26
CA VAL A 153 6.84 46.77 -67.64
C VAL A 153 6.56 45.46 -68.50
N SER A 154 6.83 45.38 -69.85
CA SER A 154 6.14 44.46 -70.85
C SER A 154 6.93 44.03 -72.15
N GLY A 155 6.46 43.05 -72.97
CA GLY A 155 6.99 42.77 -74.36
C GLY A 155 6.43 41.62 -75.29
N ILE A 156 5.41 41.93 -76.11
CA ILE A 156 4.74 41.31 -77.32
C ILE A 156 5.42 40.17 -78.18
N LEU A 157 4.65 39.12 -78.60
CA LEU A 157 4.44 38.65 -80.03
C LEU A 157 3.43 37.46 -80.22
N LEU A 158 2.97 37.22 -81.47
CA LEU A 158 2.25 36.04 -82.07
C LEU A 158 0.73 36.17 -82.37
N PHE A 159 0.34 36.66 -83.57
CA PHE A 159 -1.09 36.61 -84.04
C PHE A 159 -1.32 36.60 -85.58
N ALA A 160 -0.37 36.14 -86.40
CA ALA A 160 -0.34 36.46 -87.85
C ALA A 160 -0.40 35.27 -88.85
N LEU A 161 -0.72 34.04 -88.44
CA LEU A 161 -0.43 32.83 -89.26
C LEU A 161 -1.64 32.14 -89.95
N LEU A 162 -2.89 32.54 -89.69
CA LEU A 162 -4.02 31.60 -89.83
C LEU A 162 -4.83 31.59 -91.15
N ASP A 163 -4.71 32.59 -92.04
CA ASP A 163 -5.76 32.82 -93.06
C ASP A 163 -5.44 32.32 -94.50
N ALA A 164 -4.22 31.87 -94.78
CA ALA A 164 -3.74 31.64 -96.16
C ALA A 164 -4.17 30.31 -96.82
N LEU A 165 -4.59 29.28 -96.07
CA LEU A 165 -4.59 27.88 -96.55
C LEU A 165 -5.86 27.39 -97.27
N ARG A 166 -6.93 28.19 -97.37
CA ARG A 166 -8.29 27.68 -97.67
C ARG A 166 -8.73 27.56 -99.14
N HIS A 167 -7.93 27.95 -100.14
CA HIS A 167 -8.44 28.12 -101.51
C HIS A 167 -7.88 27.19 -102.61
N ALA A 168 -6.79 26.46 -102.40
CA ALA A 168 -6.15 25.68 -103.48
C ALA A 168 -6.83 24.33 -103.83
N TRP A 169 -7.87 23.90 -103.12
CA TRP A 169 -8.20 22.47 -102.99
C TRP A 169 -9.35 21.90 -103.87
N ARG A 170 -9.93 22.67 -104.81
CA ARG A 170 -11.21 22.28 -105.45
C ARG A 170 -11.15 21.68 -106.86
N ASP A 171 -10.28 22.16 -107.74
CA ASP A 171 -10.43 21.87 -109.18
C ASP A 171 -9.82 20.54 -109.66
N GLN A 172 -8.89 19.94 -108.91
CA GLN A 172 -8.16 18.74 -109.33
C GLN A 172 -9.03 17.45 -109.42
N ARG A 173 -10.28 17.50 -108.95
CA ARG A 173 -11.05 16.29 -108.59
C ARG A 173 -11.86 15.63 -109.72
N ARG A 174 -12.07 16.29 -110.87
CA ARG A 174 -13.10 15.86 -111.85
C ARG A 174 -12.66 14.85 -112.93
N ILE A 175 -11.37 14.78 -113.26
CA ILE A 175 -10.89 14.04 -114.45
C ILE A 175 -10.53 12.58 -114.14
N ILE A 176 -10.21 12.25 -112.89
CA ILE A 176 -9.80 10.89 -112.47
C ILE A 176 -10.98 9.89 -112.54
N THR A 177 -12.21 10.37 -112.35
CA THR A 177 -13.39 9.56 -112.04
C THR A 177 -13.87 8.60 -113.13
N GLU A 178 -13.64 8.89 -114.41
CA GLU A 178 -14.29 8.16 -115.51
C GLU A 178 -13.49 6.96 -116.02
N PHE A 179 -12.15 6.98 -115.90
CA PHE A 179 -11.30 5.86 -116.32
C PHE A 179 -11.37 4.67 -115.34
N GLN A 180 -11.59 4.94 -114.05
CA GLN A 180 -11.61 3.93 -112.99
C GLN A 180 -12.79 2.95 -113.09
N ALA A 181 -13.87 3.31 -113.80
CA ALA A 181 -15.11 2.54 -113.81
C ALA A 181 -15.02 1.21 -114.57
N LEU A 182 -14.10 1.07 -115.54
CA LEU A 182 -14.06 -0.09 -116.44
C LEU A 182 -13.08 -1.18 -115.99
N GLU A 183 -11.95 -0.81 -115.37
CA GLU A 183 -11.05 -1.79 -114.72
C GLU A 183 -11.73 -2.47 -113.52
N ALA A 184 -12.58 -1.72 -112.80
CA ALA A 184 -13.29 -2.18 -111.60
C ALA A 184 -14.07 -3.48 -111.82
N GLN A 185 -14.88 -3.59 -112.89
CA GLN A 185 -15.78 -4.75 -113.08
C GLN A 185 -15.06 -6.07 -113.39
N ILE A 186 -13.86 -6.02 -113.96
CA ILE A 186 -13.06 -7.22 -114.23
C ILE A 186 -12.31 -7.63 -112.96
N ALA A 187 -11.74 -6.67 -112.23
CA ALA A 187 -11.13 -6.91 -110.92
C ALA A 187 -12.14 -7.43 -109.89
N GLU A 188 -13.38 -6.91 -109.89
CA GLU A 188 -14.45 -7.26 -108.94
C GLU A 188 -14.76 -8.76 -108.91
N ARG A 189 -14.73 -9.45 -110.06
CA ARG A 189 -15.04 -10.89 -110.13
C ARG A 189 -13.87 -11.81 -109.76
N SER A 190 -12.62 -11.43 -110.04
CA SER A 190 -11.46 -12.18 -109.52
C SER A 190 -11.27 -11.92 -108.02
N ALA A 191 -11.39 -10.65 -107.61
CA ALA A 191 -11.34 -10.25 -106.21
C ALA A 191 -12.45 -10.93 -105.39
N ALA A 192 -13.68 -11.10 -105.89
CA ALA A 192 -14.73 -11.81 -105.17
C ALA A 192 -14.37 -13.28 -104.83
N ALA A 193 -13.65 -13.98 -105.71
CA ALA A 193 -13.20 -15.35 -105.46
C ALA A 193 -12.04 -15.41 -104.48
N GLU A 194 -11.03 -14.53 -104.63
CA GLU A 194 -9.91 -14.43 -103.69
C GLU A 194 -10.37 -13.94 -102.32
N HIS A 195 -11.28 -12.95 -102.25
CA HIS A 195 -11.90 -12.48 -101.02
C HIS A 195 -12.72 -13.56 -100.33
N ALA A 196 -13.36 -14.49 -101.04
CA ALA A 196 -14.07 -15.61 -100.39
C ALA A 196 -13.08 -16.58 -99.70
N ALA A 197 -11.96 -16.90 -100.36
CA ALA A 197 -10.90 -17.72 -99.77
C ALA A 197 -10.19 -17.01 -98.60
N LEU A 198 -9.82 -15.74 -98.79
CA LEU A 198 -9.25 -14.89 -97.74
C LEU A 198 -10.23 -14.68 -96.58
N ALA A 199 -11.52 -14.50 -96.81
CA ALA A 199 -12.52 -14.38 -95.74
C ALA A 199 -12.61 -15.66 -94.92
N LEU A 200 -12.62 -16.84 -95.54
CA LEU A 200 -12.64 -18.12 -94.82
C LEU A 200 -11.35 -18.35 -94.02
N GLN A 201 -10.19 -18.02 -94.59
CA GLN A 201 -8.90 -18.09 -93.91
C GLN A 201 -8.82 -17.07 -92.75
N GLN A 202 -9.24 -15.82 -92.98
CA GLN A 202 -9.30 -14.75 -91.99
C GLN A 202 -10.28 -15.07 -90.85
N GLN A 203 -11.43 -15.67 -91.16
CA GLN A 203 -12.40 -16.13 -90.17
C GLN A 203 -11.83 -17.27 -89.33
N THR A 204 -11.09 -18.20 -89.94
CA THR A 204 -10.39 -19.28 -89.22
C THR A 204 -9.29 -18.72 -88.30
N ILE A 205 -8.48 -17.77 -88.79
CA ILE A 205 -7.45 -17.09 -88.01
C ILE A 205 -8.06 -16.28 -86.86
N THR A 206 -9.13 -15.52 -87.13
CA THR A 206 -9.85 -14.72 -86.12
C THR A 206 -10.49 -15.60 -85.05
N LEU A 207 -11.14 -16.71 -85.43
CA LEU A 207 -11.74 -17.64 -84.45
C LEU A 207 -10.66 -18.29 -83.56
N ARG A 208 -9.53 -18.72 -84.14
CA ARG A 208 -8.39 -19.19 -83.33
C ARG A 208 -7.85 -18.07 -82.44
N ALA A 209 -7.59 -16.88 -82.96
CA ALA A 209 -7.09 -15.75 -82.17
C ALA A 209 -8.02 -15.34 -81.02
N ILE A 210 -9.34 -15.43 -81.20
CA ILE A 210 -10.32 -15.25 -80.12
C ILE A 210 -10.14 -16.34 -79.06
N LEU A 211 -10.12 -17.62 -79.45
CA LEU A 211 -9.97 -18.73 -78.49
C LEU A 211 -8.63 -18.67 -77.73
N GLU A 212 -7.52 -18.35 -78.41
CA GLU A 212 -6.19 -18.20 -77.82
C GLU A 212 -6.03 -16.94 -76.94
N SER A 213 -6.94 -15.95 -77.04
CA SER A 213 -6.93 -14.73 -76.21
C SER A 213 -7.92 -14.76 -75.04
N LEU A 214 -8.74 -15.80 -74.93
CA LEU A 214 -9.56 -16.03 -73.73
C LEU A 214 -8.67 -16.41 -72.54
N SER A 215 -8.85 -15.72 -71.41
CA SER A 215 -8.17 -16.01 -70.15
C SER A 215 -8.66 -17.30 -69.48
N ASP A 216 -9.89 -17.72 -69.77
CA ASP A 216 -10.43 -18.99 -69.33
C ASP A 216 -9.88 -20.14 -70.18
N ALA A 217 -9.66 -21.29 -69.55
CA ALA A 217 -9.24 -22.50 -70.23
C ALA A 217 -10.40 -23.08 -71.05
N VAL A 218 -10.24 -23.15 -72.38
CA VAL A 218 -11.25 -23.70 -73.30
C VAL A 218 -10.76 -25.02 -73.88
N VAL A 219 -11.61 -26.05 -73.79
CA VAL A 219 -11.34 -27.41 -74.27
C VAL A 219 -12.48 -27.85 -75.18
N VAL A 220 -12.16 -28.41 -76.35
CA VAL A 220 -13.10 -28.87 -77.38
C VAL A 220 -12.81 -30.32 -77.74
N VAL A 221 -13.84 -31.16 -77.75
CA VAL A 221 -13.77 -32.59 -78.13
C VAL A 221 -14.71 -32.92 -79.29
N ASP A 222 -14.41 -34.00 -80.01
CA ASP A 222 -15.27 -34.58 -81.06
C ASP A 222 -16.44 -35.39 -80.48
N ARG A 223 -17.22 -36.09 -81.33
CA ARG A 223 -18.38 -36.90 -80.92
C ARG A 223 -17.95 -38.12 -80.09
N GLU A 224 -16.73 -38.59 -80.34
CA GLU A 224 -16.07 -39.76 -79.74
C GLU A 224 -15.32 -39.39 -78.43
N GLY A 225 -15.33 -38.12 -78.04
CA GLY A 225 -14.70 -37.60 -76.82
C GLY A 225 -13.21 -37.28 -76.92
N SER A 226 -12.62 -37.36 -78.11
CA SER A 226 -11.20 -37.09 -78.36
C SER A 226 -10.93 -35.59 -78.41
N LEU A 227 -9.76 -35.15 -77.94
CA LEU A 227 -9.38 -33.74 -77.93
C LEU A 227 -9.17 -33.20 -79.36
N VAL A 228 -10.01 -32.26 -79.77
CA VAL A 228 -9.95 -31.57 -81.08
C VAL A 228 -9.15 -30.27 -80.98
N HIS A 229 -9.33 -29.51 -79.90
CA HIS A 229 -8.60 -28.27 -79.65
C HIS A 229 -8.63 -27.90 -78.17
N ALA A 230 -7.53 -27.34 -77.68
CA ALA A 230 -7.46 -26.58 -76.44
C ALA A 230 -6.73 -25.26 -76.72
N ASN A 231 -7.09 -24.20 -76.01
CA ASN A 231 -6.39 -22.92 -76.10
C ASN A 231 -5.14 -22.88 -75.20
N LEU A 232 -4.29 -21.87 -75.38
CA LEU A 232 -3.09 -21.65 -74.57
C LEU A 232 -3.40 -21.56 -73.06
N ALA A 233 -4.55 -20.99 -72.69
CA ALA A 233 -5.00 -20.97 -71.31
C ALA A 233 -5.27 -22.39 -70.76
N ALA A 234 -5.94 -23.27 -71.51
CA ALA A 234 -6.14 -24.67 -71.11
C ALA A 234 -4.84 -25.47 -71.05
N HIS A 235 -3.93 -25.29 -72.01
CA HIS A 235 -2.59 -25.89 -71.94
C HIS A 235 -1.80 -25.42 -70.71
N THR A 236 -1.90 -24.14 -70.33
CA THR A 236 -1.23 -23.58 -69.15
C THR A 236 -1.92 -23.98 -67.83
N PHE A 237 -3.24 -24.13 -67.85
CA PHE A 237 -4.05 -24.40 -66.66
C PHE A 237 -4.03 -25.86 -66.23
N PHE A 238 -4.08 -26.79 -67.20
CA PHE A 238 -4.07 -28.24 -66.96
C PHE A 238 -2.71 -28.91 -67.16
N GLY A 239 -1.82 -28.33 -67.98
CA GLY A 239 -0.54 -28.96 -68.34
C GLY A 239 -0.73 -30.36 -68.94
N ASP A 240 0.07 -31.32 -68.48
CA ASP A 240 0.00 -32.72 -68.91
C ASP A 240 -1.36 -33.39 -68.59
N ARG A 241 -2.13 -32.84 -67.63
CA ARG A 241 -3.45 -33.36 -67.23
C ARG A 241 -4.60 -32.91 -68.13
N LEU A 242 -4.33 -32.26 -69.27
CA LEU A 242 -5.36 -31.78 -70.21
C LEU A 242 -6.27 -32.91 -70.74
N LEU A 243 -5.78 -34.14 -70.84
CA LEU A 243 -6.60 -35.30 -71.23
C LEU A 243 -7.51 -35.79 -70.10
N ASP A 244 -7.14 -35.57 -68.83
CA ASP A 244 -7.87 -36.03 -67.64
C ASP A 244 -9.19 -35.27 -67.40
N VAL A 245 -9.46 -34.21 -68.17
CA VAL A 245 -10.77 -33.51 -68.17
C VAL A 245 -11.64 -33.85 -69.39
N THR A 246 -11.17 -34.71 -70.29
CA THR A 246 -11.91 -35.17 -71.48
C THR A 246 -12.73 -36.43 -71.20
N PRO A 247 -13.76 -36.75 -72.02
CA PRO A 247 -14.52 -38.01 -71.91
C PRO A 247 -13.71 -39.29 -72.12
N GLN A 248 -12.43 -39.19 -72.53
CA GLN A 248 -11.50 -40.32 -72.67
C GLN A 248 -10.54 -40.46 -71.46
N ALA A 249 -10.73 -39.66 -70.41
CA ALA A 249 -9.92 -39.71 -69.18
C ALA A 249 -10.00 -41.07 -68.47
N THR A 250 -8.84 -41.72 -68.32
CA THR A 250 -8.68 -42.96 -67.53
C THR A 250 -8.61 -42.70 -66.01
N ALA A 251 -8.22 -41.48 -65.62
CA ALA A 251 -8.22 -41.00 -64.23
C ALA A 251 -8.65 -39.52 -64.19
N PRO A 252 -9.96 -39.23 -64.08
CA PRO A 252 -10.49 -37.86 -64.11
C PRO A 252 -9.81 -36.90 -63.12
N ALA A 253 -9.44 -35.69 -63.58
CA ALA A 253 -8.76 -34.69 -62.76
C ALA A 253 -9.71 -33.81 -61.93
N LEU A 254 -11.01 -33.80 -62.27
CA LEU A 254 -12.03 -33.07 -61.52
C LEU A 254 -12.55 -33.90 -60.35
N LEU A 255 -12.63 -33.25 -59.19
CA LEU A 255 -13.36 -33.70 -58.02
C LEU A 255 -14.63 -32.85 -57.88
N ASN A 256 -15.67 -33.38 -57.25
CA ASN A 256 -16.80 -32.57 -56.81
C ASN A 256 -16.41 -31.65 -55.64
N THR A 257 -17.32 -30.77 -55.23
CA THR A 257 -17.11 -29.83 -54.10
C THR A 257 -16.82 -30.49 -52.75
N ASN A 258 -17.04 -31.80 -52.61
CA ASN A 258 -16.73 -32.59 -51.41
C ASN A 258 -15.37 -33.33 -51.54
N GLY A 259 -14.58 -33.06 -52.57
CA GLY A 259 -13.26 -33.67 -52.79
C GLY A 259 -13.27 -35.10 -53.35
N VAL A 260 -14.42 -35.62 -53.79
CA VAL A 260 -14.52 -36.97 -54.37
C VAL A 260 -14.31 -36.88 -55.90
N PRO A 261 -13.42 -37.68 -56.51
CA PRO A 261 -13.23 -37.71 -57.96
C PRO A 261 -14.54 -37.98 -58.72
N CYS A 262 -14.78 -37.20 -59.78
CA CYS A 262 -15.86 -37.45 -60.72
C CYS A 262 -15.56 -38.72 -61.54
N SER A 263 -16.58 -39.51 -61.86
CA SER A 263 -16.43 -40.57 -62.88
C SER A 263 -16.42 -39.96 -64.29
N THR A 264 -15.86 -40.68 -65.27
CA THR A 264 -15.63 -40.14 -66.63
C THR A 264 -16.93 -39.73 -67.34
N ASP A 265 -18.05 -40.38 -67.03
CA ASP A 265 -19.41 -40.06 -67.48
C ASP A 265 -20.02 -38.81 -66.83
N GLN A 266 -19.50 -38.39 -65.66
CA GLN A 266 -19.89 -37.19 -64.92
C GLN A 266 -19.03 -35.96 -65.27
N LEU A 267 -17.97 -36.12 -66.08
CA LEU A 267 -17.16 -34.99 -66.55
C LEU A 267 -18.02 -34.02 -67.38
N PRO A 268 -17.88 -32.68 -67.23
CA PRO A 268 -18.73 -31.71 -67.94
C PRO A 268 -18.77 -31.88 -69.46
N LEU A 269 -17.66 -32.29 -70.09
CA LEU A 269 -17.61 -32.60 -71.52
C LEU A 269 -18.38 -33.88 -71.88
N ALA A 270 -18.39 -34.89 -71.02
CA ALA A 270 -19.13 -36.14 -71.25
C ALA A 270 -20.65 -35.92 -71.12
N VAL A 271 -21.06 -35.13 -70.13
CA VAL A 271 -22.45 -34.68 -69.96
C VAL A 271 -22.91 -33.84 -71.17
N ALA A 272 -22.05 -32.94 -71.66
CA ALA A 272 -22.32 -32.16 -72.87
C ALA A 272 -22.47 -33.02 -74.15
N LEU A 273 -21.68 -34.09 -74.31
CA LEU A 273 -21.84 -35.03 -75.44
C LEU A 273 -23.14 -35.85 -75.37
N GLN A 274 -23.69 -36.09 -74.18
CA GLN A 274 -25.05 -36.65 -74.04
C GLN A 274 -26.15 -35.65 -74.43
N GLY A 275 -25.78 -34.39 -74.73
CA GLY A 275 -26.70 -33.32 -75.11
C GLY A 275 -27.29 -32.54 -73.93
N VAL A 276 -26.80 -32.79 -72.71
CA VAL A 276 -27.19 -32.06 -71.50
C VAL A 276 -26.20 -30.91 -71.29
N GLU A 277 -26.72 -29.69 -71.17
CA GLU A 277 -25.87 -28.52 -70.96
C GLU A 277 -25.47 -28.37 -69.49
N VAL A 278 -24.19 -28.10 -69.22
CA VAL A 278 -23.66 -27.90 -67.87
C VAL A 278 -23.48 -26.42 -67.63
N ASP A 279 -24.36 -25.83 -66.84
CA ASP A 279 -24.29 -24.42 -66.46
C ASP A 279 -23.49 -24.22 -65.17
N SER A 280 -22.39 -23.47 -65.25
CA SER A 280 -21.73 -22.79 -64.12
C SER A 280 -21.43 -23.66 -62.88
N SER A 281 -21.14 -24.95 -63.09
CA SER A 281 -21.00 -25.92 -62.00
C SER A 281 -19.60 -25.86 -61.38
N GLU A 282 -19.51 -25.99 -60.05
CA GLU A 282 -18.23 -25.91 -59.33
C GLU A 282 -17.61 -27.29 -59.11
N PHE A 283 -16.31 -27.37 -59.39
CA PHE A 283 -15.47 -28.54 -59.20
C PHE A 283 -14.17 -28.12 -58.51
N LEU A 284 -13.45 -29.10 -57.95
CA LEU A 284 -12.08 -28.94 -57.48
C LEU A 284 -11.15 -29.62 -58.48
N LEU A 285 -10.08 -28.97 -58.91
CA LEU A 285 -9.06 -29.56 -59.77
C LEU A 285 -7.92 -30.09 -58.90
N ALA A 286 -7.67 -31.39 -58.98
CA ALA A 286 -6.56 -32.02 -58.27
C ALA A 286 -5.21 -31.64 -58.92
N SER A 287 -4.43 -30.85 -58.19
CA SER A 287 -3.03 -30.55 -58.55
C SER A 287 -2.14 -31.80 -58.42
N VAL A 288 -0.93 -31.71 -58.96
CA VAL A 288 0.15 -32.69 -58.72
C VAL A 288 0.70 -32.56 -57.29
N ASP A 289 0.53 -31.38 -56.69
CA ASP A 289 0.91 -31.06 -55.31
C ASP A 289 -0.34 -31.13 -54.40
N PRO A 290 -0.40 -32.02 -53.38
CA PRO A 290 -1.64 -32.29 -52.61
C PRO A 290 -2.28 -31.07 -51.95
N ASP A 291 -1.47 -30.10 -51.50
CA ASP A 291 -1.95 -28.91 -50.78
C ASP A 291 -2.48 -27.81 -51.72
N ALA A 292 -2.30 -27.96 -53.04
CA ALA A 292 -2.58 -26.92 -54.05
C ALA A 292 -3.90 -27.12 -54.81
N VAL A 293 -5.01 -27.41 -54.11
CA VAL A 293 -6.34 -27.62 -54.73
C VAL A 293 -6.88 -26.31 -55.33
N ARG A 294 -7.08 -26.28 -56.65
CA ARG A 294 -7.74 -25.14 -57.33
C ARG A 294 -9.25 -25.35 -57.37
N ARG A 295 -10.02 -24.29 -57.11
CA ARG A 295 -11.49 -24.28 -57.22
C ARG A 295 -11.90 -23.72 -58.57
N VAL A 296 -12.62 -24.51 -59.37
CA VAL A 296 -12.85 -24.24 -60.80
C VAL A 296 -14.34 -24.25 -61.10
N ARG A 297 -14.81 -23.21 -61.78
CA ARG A 297 -16.17 -23.13 -62.31
C ARG A 297 -16.16 -23.55 -63.78
N VAL A 298 -17.05 -24.47 -64.13
CA VAL A 298 -17.08 -25.10 -65.45
C VAL A 298 -18.45 -24.92 -66.09
N THR A 299 -18.44 -24.46 -67.34
CA THR A 299 -19.62 -24.41 -68.21
C THR A 299 -19.32 -25.24 -69.46
N ALA A 300 -20.18 -26.20 -69.81
CA ALA A 300 -20.02 -27.05 -70.98
C ALA A 300 -21.29 -27.10 -71.84
N ARG A 301 -21.11 -27.05 -73.16
CA ARG A 301 -22.20 -27.01 -74.15
C ARG A 301 -21.95 -28.00 -75.29
N PRO A 302 -22.99 -28.64 -75.83
CA PRO A 302 -22.90 -29.44 -77.05
C PRO A 302 -22.60 -28.56 -78.26
N LEU A 303 -21.67 -28.98 -79.12
CA LEU A 303 -21.46 -28.39 -80.43
C LEU A 303 -22.31 -29.13 -81.46
N ARG A 304 -23.08 -28.40 -82.28
CA ARG A 304 -23.96 -28.98 -83.32
C ARG A 304 -23.71 -28.33 -84.67
N HIS A 305 -23.83 -29.13 -85.73
CA HIS A 305 -23.87 -28.63 -87.10
C HIS A 305 -25.24 -27.99 -87.41
N SER A 306 -25.34 -27.22 -88.50
CA SER A 306 -26.54 -26.44 -88.85
C SER A 306 -27.80 -27.25 -89.16
N ASN A 307 -27.67 -28.57 -89.35
CA ASN A 307 -28.77 -29.53 -89.48
C ASN A 307 -29.19 -30.19 -88.14
N GLY A 308 -28.55 -29.84 -87.02
CA GLY A 308 -28.86 -30.33 -85.67
C GLY A 308 -27.94 -31.45 -85.15
N ASP A 309 -27.15 -32.08 -86.02
CA ASP A 309 -26.26 -33.19 -85.65
C ASP A 309 -25.19 -32.75 -84.64
N MET A 310 -25.05 -33.50 -83.54
CA MET A 310 -23.96 -33.32 -82.57
C MET A 310 -22.61 -33.52 -83.26
N ILE A 311 -21.73 -32.52 -83.27
CA ILE A 311 -20.36 -32.62 -83.81
C ILE A 311 -19.28 -32.75 -82.74
N GLY A 312 -19.60 -32.48 -81.48
CA GLY A 312 -18.66 -32.53 -80.36
C GLY A 312 -19.18 -31.79 -79.14
N ALA A 313 -18.28 -31.40 -78.23
CA ALA A 313 -18.61 -30.56 -77.08
C ALA A 313 -17.49 -29.54 -76.80
N VAL A 314 -17.86 -28.42 -76.18
CA VAL A 314 -16.92 -27.40 -75.67
C VAL A 314 -17.15 -27.18 -74.18
N ALA A 315 -16.08 -27.05 -73.42
CA ALA A 315 -16.10 -26.65 -72.01
C ALA A 315 -15.16 -25.48 -71.76
N ILE A 316 -15.61 -24.57 -70.92
CA ILE A 316 -14.87 -23.39 -70.44
C ILE A 316 -14.67 -23.56 -68.94
N PHE A 317 -13.43 -23.48 -68.51
CA PHE A 317 -12.98 -23.67 -67.13
C PHE A 317 -12.36 -22.36 -66.61
N ARG A 318 -12.92 -21.82 -65.53
CA ARG A 318 -12.47 -20.59 -64.88
C ARG A 318 -12.03 -20.88 -63.45
N ASP A 319 -10.81 -20.46 -63.11
CA ASP A 319 -10.34 -20.47 -61.72
C ASP A 319 -11.11 -19.41 -60.90
N ILE A 320 -11.63 -19.81 -59.74
CA ILE A 320 -12.35 -18.95 -58.79
C ILE A 320 -11.74 -18.97 -57.39
N THR A 321 -10.55 -19.58 -57.23
CA THR A 321 -9.90 -19.84 -55.93
C THR A 321 -9.66 -18.55 -55.14
N ALA A 322 -9.06 -17.54 -55.76
CA ALA A 322 -8.76 -16.27 -55.10
C ALA A 322 -10.03 -15.50 -54.67
N SER A 323 -11.07 -15.51 -55.51
CA SER A 323 -12.35 -14.84 -55.20
C SER A 323 -13.08 -15.51 -54.03
N PHE A 324 -12.99 -16.84 -53.90
CA PHE A 324 -13.55 -17.57 -52.77
C PHE A 324 -12.80 -17.25 -51.47
N GLN A 325 -11.46 -17.36 -51.48
CA GLN A 325 -10.60 -17.06 -50.33
C GLN A 325 -10.79 -15.64 -49.78
N MET A 326 -10.94 -14.65 -50.67
CA MET A 326 -11.09 -13.25 -50.26
C MET A 326 -12.45 -12.97 -49.59
N ALA A 327 -13.52 -13.63 -50.03
CA ALA A 327 -14.84 -13.54 -49.39
C ALA A 327 -14.88 -14.26 -48.03
N GLU A 328 -14.25 -15.43 -47.93
CA GLU A 328 -14.15 -16.20 -46.68
C GLU A 328 -13.30 -15.47 -45.62
N ALA A 329 -12.19 -14.85 -46.03
CA ALA A 329 -11.34 -14.04 -45.16
C ALA A 329 -12.06 -12.79 -44.61
N LEU A 330 -12.89 -12.13 -45.42
CA LEU A 330 -13.72 -11.00 -44.97
C LEU A 330 -14.71 -11.46 -43.89
N ARG A 331 -15.49 -12.51 -44.19
CA ARG A 331 -16.49 -13.09 -43.27
C ARG A 331 -15.87 -13.51 -41.93
N ALA A 332 -14.70 -14.14 -41.97
CA ALA A 332 -13.93 -14.57 -40.79
C ALA A 332 -13.22 -13.41 -40.05
N GLY A 333 -13.21 -12.20 -40.63
CA GLY A 333 -12.82 -10.95 -39.98
C GLY A 333 -14.01 -10.30 -39.26
N GLU A 334 -15.16 -10.21 -39.93
CA GLU A 334 -16.42 -9.65 -39.39
C GLU A 334 -16.90 -10.42 -38.14
N GLU A 335 -16.96 -11.75 -38.20
CA GLU A 335 -17.32 -12.60 -37.05
C GLU A 335 -16.38 -12.38 -35.86
N ARG A 336 -15.08 -12.18 -36.14
CA ARG A 336 -14.04 -11.98 -35.11
C ARG A 336 -14.11 -10.60 -34.48
N TYR A 337 -14.44 -9.57 -35.25
CA TYR A 337 -14.67 -8.22 -34.74
C TYR A 337 -15.90 -8.21 -33.81
N ALA A 338 -17.01 -8.81 -34.23
CA ALA A 338 -18.23 -8.91 -33.42
C ALA A 338 -17.98 -9.64 -32.08
N LEU A 339 -17.27 -10.77 -32.11
CA LEU A 339 -16.88 -11.51 -30.90
C LEU A 339 -15.94 -10.71 -30.00
N THR A 340 -15.01 -9.93 -30.56
CA THR A 340 -14.09 -9.09 -29.77
C THR A 340 -14.85 -8.00 -29.00
N VAL A 341 -15.82 -7.34 -29.65
CA VAL A 341 -16.68 -6.33 -29.02
C VAL A 341 -17.56 -6.94 -27.91
N GLN A 342 -18.09 -8.15 -28.11
CA GLN A 342 -18.85 -8.84 -27.06
C GLN A 342 -17.97 -9.28 -25.88
N ALA A 343 -16.73 -9.71 -26.13
CA ALA A 343 -15.84 -10.25 -25.10
C ALA A 343 -15.31 -9.20 -24.10
N THR A 344 -15.23 -7.92 -24.46
CA THR A 344 -14.81 -6.86 -23.53
C THR A 344 -15.95 -6.34 -22.64
N GLY A 345 -17.21 -6.62 -22.97
CA GLY A 345 -18.37 -6.11 -22.25
C GLY A 345 -18.63 -4.60 -22.42
N ASP A 346 -17.94 -3.94 -23.35
CA ASP A 346 -18.09 -2.51 -23.68
C ASP A 346 -19.44 -2.21 -24.36
N GLY A 347 -20.01 -1.04 -24.08
CA GLY A 347 -21.13 -0.46 -24.81
C GLY A 347 -20.64 0.36 -26.00
N VAL A 348 -20.78 -0.15 -27.22
CA VAL A 348 -20.42 0.56 -28.46
C VAL A 348 -21.49 1.59 -28.84
N TRP A 349 -21.05 2.72 -29.40
CA TRP A 349 -21.88 3.79 -29.93
C TRP A 349 -21.30 4.37 -31.23
N GLU A 350 -22.15 4.85 -32.12
CA GLU A 350 -21.79 5.51 -33.38
C GLU A 350 -22.65 6.75 -33.60
N TRP A 351 -22.03 7.91 -33.83
CA TRP A 351 -22.71 9.19 -34.04
C TRP A 351 -22.40 9.74 -35.42
N GLU A 352 -23.40 9.83 -36.30
CA GLU A 352 -23.30 10.57 -37.56
C GLU A 352 -23.55 12.07 -37.29
N LEU A 353 -22.51 12.89 -37.50
CA LEU A 353 -22.53 14.30 -37.14
C LEU A 353 -23.30 15.17 -38.16
N ARG A 354 -23.49 14.69 -39.39
CA ARG A 354 -24.24 15.43 -40.43
C ARG A 354 -25.75 15.39 -40.22
N THR A 355 -26.27 14.26 -39.74
CA THR A 355 -27.69 14.03 -39.45
C THR A 355 -28.03 14.27 -37.98
N GLY A 356 -27.04 14.24 -37.10
CA GLY A 356 -27.22 14.34 -35.65
C GLY A 356 -27.68 13.04 -34.99
N THR A 357 -27.81 11.94 -35.74
CA THR A 357 -28.29 10.66 -35.20
C THR A 357 -27.17 9.87 -34.54
N ILE A 358 -27.44 9.30 -33.37
CA ILE A 358 -26.51 8.43 -32.64
C ILE A 358 -27.14 7.06 -32.38
N THR A 359 -26.42 6.01 -32.74
CA THR A 359 -26.81 4.62 -32.57
C THR A 359 -26.09 4.03 -31.36
N PHE A 360 -26.86 3.64 -30.35
CA PHE A 360 -26.33 2.91 -29.18
C PHE A 360 -26.55 1.41 -29.34
N SER A 361 -25.51 0.62 -29.07
CA SER A 361 -25.62 -0.84 -28.98
C SER A 361 -26.49 -1.28 -27.80
N HIS A 362 -27.04 -2.51 -27.87
CA HIS A 362 -27.80 -3.12 -26.78
C HIS A 362 -27.04 -3.06 -25.44
N ARG A 363 -25.75 -3.40 -25.46
CA ARG A 363 -24.87 -3.41 -24.27
C ARG A 363 -24.70 -2.03 -23.63
N TRP A 364 -24.72 -0.94 -24.43
CA TRP A 364 -24.69 0.43 -23.91
C TRP A 364 -25.96 0.79 -23.14
N LYS A 365 -27.13 0.33 -23.61
CA LYS A 365 -28.42 0.53 -22.91
C LYS A 365 -28.51 -0.34 -21.65
N GLU A 366 -28.08 -1.59 -21.75
CA GLU A 366 -28.06 -2.56 -20.66
C GLU A 366 -27.22 -2.08 -19.45
N MET A 367 -26.01 -1.53 -19.68
CA MET A 367 -25.16 -1.03 -18.59
C MET A 367 -25.73 0.22 -17.86
N LEU A 368 -26.71 0.89 -18.45
CA LEU A 368 -27.50 1.95 -17.81
C LEU A 368 -28.77 1.43 -17.12
N GLY A 369 -29.04 0.12 -17.21
CA GLY A 369 -30.20 -0.56 -16.65
C GLY A 369 -31.41 -0.62 -17.58
N PHE A 370 -31.28 -0.22 -18.85
CA PHE A 370 -32.40 -0.05 -19.79
C PHE A 370 -32.41 -1.10 -20.90
N GLN A 371 -33.61 -1.46 -21.35
CA GLN A 371 -33.84 -2.30 -22.53
C GLN A 371 -33.86 -1.45 -23.82
N ASP A 372 -33.69 -2.09 -24.99
CA ASP A 372 -33.57 -1.41 -26.29
C ASP A 372 -34.73 -0.47 -26.65
N GLN A 373 -35.91 -0.76 -26.12
CA GLN A 373 -37.15 0.01 -26.33
C GLN A 373 -37.39 1.09 -25.27
N GLU A 374 -36.64 1.10 -24.16
CA GLU A 374 -36.78 2.07 -23.06
C GLU A 374 -35.95 3.35 -23.27
N ILE A 375 -34.91 3.31 -24.13
CA ILE A 375 -34.06 4.47 -24.47
C ILE A 375 -33.95 4.65 -25.98
N GLY A 376 -34.11 5.91 -26.44
CA GLY A 376 -33.98 6.29 -27.85
C GLY A 376 -32.55 6.35 -28.39
N ASN A 377 -32.43 6.60 -29.68
CA ASN A 377 -31.16 6.76 -30.41
C ASN A 377 -30.96 8.25 -30.77
N HIS A 378 -30.73 9.09 -29.75
CA HIS A 378 -30.57 10.54 -29.87
C HIS A 378 -29.52 11.07 -28.87
N PRO A 379 -28.67 12.06 -29.21
CA PRO A 379 -27.55 12.48 -28.34
C PRO A 379 -27.97 12.95 -26.95
N SER A 380 -29.15 13.55 -26.80
CA SER A 380 -29.70 13.96 -25.50
C SER A 380 -29.90 12.79 -24.53
N GLU A 381 -30.06 11.55 -25.01
CA GLU A 381 -30.17 10.39 -24.12
C GLU A 381 -28.84 10.09 -23.39
N TRP A 382 -27.71 10.48 -23.99
CA TRP A 382 -26.42 10.45 -23.33
C TRP A 382 -26.21 11.72 -22.50
N PHE A 383 -26.18 12.90 -23.13
CA PHE A 383 -25.79 14.15 -22.46
C PHE A 383 -26.66 14.49 -21.24
N ASN A 384 -27.99 14.29 -21.31
CA ASN A 384 -28.88 14.62 -20.18
C ASN A 384 -28.70 13.70 -18.96
N ARG A 385 -27.96 12.58 -19.09
CA ARG A 385 -27.65 11.66 -17.98
C ARG A 385 -26.27 11.92 -17.38
N VAL A 386 -25.41 12.72 -18.00
CA VAL A 386 -24.09 13.06 -17.46
C VAL A 386 -24.26 13.91 -16.19
N HIS A 387 -23.45 13.64 -15.15
CA HIS A 387 -23.51 14.38 -13.89
C HIS A 387 -23.19 15.87 -14.11
N PRO A 388 -23.92 16.82 -13.48
CA PRO A 388 -23.76 18.26 -13.72
C PRO A 388 -22.31 18.76 -13.76
N ASP A 389 -21.51 18.48 -12.72
CA ASP A 389 -20.09 18.89 -12.66
C ASP A 389 -19.19 18.29 -13.76
N ASP A 390 -19.62 17.25 -14.47
CA ASP A 390 -18.86 16.61 -15.56
C ASP A 390 -19.31 17.10 -16.96
N GLN A 391 -20.41 17.86 -17.08
CA GLN A 391 -20.98 18.25 -18.38
C GLN A 391 -20.11 19.26 -19.13
N ASP A 392 -19.58 20.28 -18.45
CA ASP A 392 -18.79 21.34 -19.08
C ASP A 392 -17.45 20.81 -19.65
N GLU A 393 -16.71 20.02 -18.86
CA GLU A 393 -15.43 19.41 -19.28
C GLU A 393 -15.64 18.36 -20.39
N LEU A 394 -16.78 17.64 -20.39
CA LEU A 394 -17.15 16.72 -21.47
C LEU A 394 -17.33 17.46 -22.81
N ASP A 395 -18.09 18.57 -22.83
CA ASP A 395 -18.31 19.36 -24.05
C ASP A 395 -17.03 20.07 -24.52
N VAL A 396 -16.24 20.61 -23.58
CA VAL A 396 -14.91 21.19 -23.89
C VAL A 396 -14.00 20.15 -24.54
N ARG A 397 -13.90 18.93 -23.99
CA ARG A 397 -13.09 17.85 -24.57
C ARG A 397 -13.59 17.36 -25.92
N LEU A 398 -14.91 17.17 -26.06
CA LEU A 398 -15.49 16.74 -27.32
C LEU A 398 -15.30 17.81 -28.42
N THR A 399 -15.53 19.07 -28.08
CA THR A 399 -15.27 20.22 -28.97
C THR A 399 -13.78 20.34 -29.32
N ALA A 400 -12.88 20.12 -28.37
CA ALA A 400 -11.44 20.11 -28.63
C ALA A 400 -11.03 18.96 -29.58
N TYR A 401 -11.63 17.77 -29.42
CA TYR A 401 -11.39 16.64 -30.31
C TYR A 401 -11.92 16.90 -31.74
N LEU A 402 -13.15 17.39 -31.86
CA LEU A 402 -13.76 17.74 -33.15
C LEU A 402 -13.01 18.88 -33.88
N ARG A 403 -12.40 19.80 -33.13
CA ARG A 403 -11.49 20.85 -33.66
C ARG A 403 -10.05 20.40 -33.86
N ARG A 404 -9.74 19.10 -33.67
CA ARG A 404 -8.39 18.49 -33.78
C ARG A 404 -7.33 19.12 -32.88
N LEU A 405 -7.73 19.71 -31.75
CA LEU A 405 -6.82 20.23 -30.72
C LEU A 405 -6.24 19.11 -29.85
N ILE A 406 -6.91 17.96 -29.80
CA ILE A 406 -6.43 16.70 -29.21
C ILE A 406 -6.60 15.55 -30.22
N THR A 407 -5.75 14.53 -30.13
CA THR A 407 -5.62 13.46 -31.15
C THR A 407 -6.53 12.26 -30.95
N SER A 408 -7.12 12.10 -29.76
CA SER A 408 -8.10 11.05 -29.43
C SER A 408 -9.09 11.58 -28.40
N PHE A 409 -10.29 11.00 -28.37
CA PHE A 409 -11.25 11.23 -27.30
C PHE A 409 -11.17 10.06 -26.31
N ASP A 410 -10.77 10.33 -25.07
CA ASP A 410 -10.74 9.39 -23.94
C ASP A 410 -11.04 10.20 -22.67
N TYR A 411 -12.12 9.89 -21.98
CA TYR A 411 -12.57 10.63 -20.80
C TYR A 411 -13.38 9.76 -19.83
N GLU A 412 -13.18 9.99 -18.53
CA GLU A 412 -13.89 9.33 -17.43
C GLU A 412 -14.87 10.34 -16.80
N TYR A 413 -16.17 10.02 -16.79
CA TYR A 413 -17.24 10.86 -16.24
C TYR A 413 -18.35 10.02 -15.60
N ARG A 414 -19.23 10.66 -14.84
CA ARG A 414 -20.38 10.02 -14.16
C ARG A 414 -21.64 10.10 -15.03
N ILE A 415 -22.36 8.99 -15.17
CA ILE A 415 -23.67 8.93 -15.85
C ILE A 415 -24.76 8.38 -14.92
N LEU A 416 -25.98 8.89 -15.04
CA LEU A 416 -27.13 8.47 -14.24
C LEU A 416 -27.67 7.13 -14.72
N HIS A 417 -27.66 6.14 -13.83
CA HIS A 417 -28.22 4.80 -14.02
C HIS A 417 -29.69 4.74 -13.58
N ARG A 418 -30.44 3.73 -14.04
CA ARG A 418 -31.89 3.55 -13.83
C ARG A 418 -32.38 3.64 -12.38
N ASP A 419 -31.57 3.23 -11.41
CA ASP A 419 -31.89 3.24 -9.98
C ASP A 419 -31.71 4.62 -9.32
N GLY A 420 -31.24 5.62 -10.06
CA GLY A 420 -30.95 6.96 -9.55
C GLY A 420 -29.53 7.14 -9.01
N ALA A 421 -28.70 6.10 -9.02
CA ALA A 421 -27.28 6.23 -8.71
C ALA A 421 -26.48 6.72 -9.93
N TYR A 422 -25.35 7.39 -9.67
CA TYR A 422 -24.37 7.71 -10.70
C TYR A 422 -23.31 6.61 -10.81
N ARG A 423 -23.02 6.20 -12.04
CA ARG A 423 -21.97 5.23 -12.38
C ARG A 423 -20.83 5.91 -13.11
N TRP A 424 -19.60 5.47 -12.86
CA TRP A 424 -18.43 5.97 -13.58
C TRP A 424 -18.26 5.24 -14.90
N MET A 425 -18.16 6.00 -15.98
CA MET A 425 -18.00 5.50 -17.34
C MET A 425 -16.71 6.06 -17.94
N ARG A 426 -15.91 5.19 -18.56
CA ARG A 426 -14.83 5.62 -19.46
C ARG A 426 -15.32 5.52 -20.89
N CYS A 427 -15.40 6.66 -21.57
CA CYS A 427 -15.79 6.72 -22.98
C CYS A 427 -14.57 7.02 -23.85
N ARG A 428 -14.42 6.25 -24.92
CA ARG A 428 -13.35 6.39 -25.93
C ARG A 428 -13.98 6.52 -27.31
N GLY A 429 -13.44 7.40 -28.16
CA GLY A 429 -14.02 7.70 -29.47
C GLY A 429 -12.99 8.07 -30.54
N ILE A 430 -13.26 7.66 -31.78
CA ILE A 430 -12.48 7.95 -32.98
C ILE A 430 -13.39 8.57 -34.04
N ALA A 431 -13.03 9.76 -34.52
CA ALA A 431 -13.75 10.45 -35.59
C ALA A 431 -13.27 10.01 -36.99
N ILE A 432 -14.23 9.80 -37.90
CA ILE A 432 -14.01 9.52 -39.32
C ILE A 432 -14.16 10.84 -40.10
N TRP A 433 -13.05 11.32 -40.64
CA TRP A 433 -12.95 12.64 -41.29
C TRP A 433 -13.23 12.57 -42.79
N ASP A 434 -13.85 13.61 -43.35
CA ASP A 434 -13.99 13.79 -44.79
C ASP A 434 -12.78 14.50 -45.44
N ALA A 435 -12.80 14.58 -46.78
CA ALA A 435 -11.73 15.18 -47.57
C ALA A 435 -11.55 16.69 -47.31
N ASP A 436 -12.59 17.37 -46.85
CA ASP A 436 -12.57 18.80 -46.47
C ASP A 436 -12.09 18.99 -45.02
N GLY A 437 -11.80 17.90 -44.30
CA GLY A 437 -11.24 17.89 -42.95
C GLY A 437 -12.27 17.89 -41.81
N ASN A 438 -13.57 17.81 -42.12
CA ASN A 438 -14.64 17.80 -41.13
C ASN A 438 -14.89 16.38 -40.60
N ALA A 439 -15.31 16.25 -39.34
CA ALA A 439 -15.74 14.96 -38.81
C ALA A 439 -17.12 14.60 -39.40
N SER A 440 -17.24 13.43 -40.02
CA SER A 440 -18.50 12.92 -40.56
C SER A 440 -19.23 12.01 -39.58
N HIS A 441 -18.48 11.15 -38.91
CA HIS A 441 -18.94 10.19 -37.90
C HIS A 441 -17.97 10.19 -36.72
N ILE A 442 -18.43 9.76 -35.54
CA ILE A 442 -17.58 9.31 -34.43
C ILE A 442 -18.04 7.91 -34.04
N VAL A 443 -17.12 6.96 -33.97
CA VAL A 443 -17.39 5.60 -33.45
C VAL A 443 -16.61 5.43 -32.15
N GLY A 444 -17.23 4.85 -31.13
CA GLY A 444 -16.63 4.73 -29.82
C GLY A 444 -17.14 3.57 -28.98
N SER A 445 -16.49 3.38 -27.83
CA SER A 445 -16.88 2.41 -26.81
C SER A 445 -16.97 3.09 -25.44
N GLN A 446 -17.80 2.52 -24.58
CA GLN A 446 -18.01 2.97 -23.21
C GLN A 446 -17.89 1.78 -22.27
N THR A 447 -17.04 1.93 -21.25
CA THR A 447 -16.74 0.91 -20.25
C THR A 447 -17.27 1.38 -18.89
N ASP A 448 -18.10 0.58 -18.21
CA ASP A 448 -18.44 0.83 -16.80
C ASP A 448 -17.19 0.55 -15.95
N ILE A 449 -16.73 1.56 -15.22
CA ILE A 449 -15.54 1.52 -14.36
C ILE A 449 -15.90 1.84 -12.90
N THR A 450 -17.18 1.72 -12.52
CA THR A 450 -17.66 2.07 -11.18
C THR A 450 -16.93 1.29 -10.09
N ASP A 451 -16.79 -0.04 -10.25
CA ASP A 451 -16.06 -0.88 -9.28
C ASP A 451 -14.59 -0.47 -9.16
N ARG A 452 -13.94 -0.12 -10.28
CA ARG A 452 -12.56 0.40 -10.32
C ARG A 452 -12.43 1.67 -9.49
N LYS A 453 -13.36 2.62 -9.65
CA LYS A 453 -13.39 3.90 -8.93
C LYS A 453 -13.72 3.74 -7.46
N LEU A 454 -14.64 2.84 -7.10
CA LEU A 454 -14.95 2.51 -5.71
C LEU A 454 -13.73 1.88 -5.01
N VAL A 455 -13.02 0.95 -5.66
CA VAL A 455 -11.77 0.38 -5.13
C VAL A 455 -10.67 1.45 -5.00
N GLU A 456 -10.49 2.33 -5.99
CA GLU A 456 -9.54 3.47 -5.89
C GLU A 456 -9.87 4.38 -4.69
N GLN A 457 -11.15 4.70 -4.45
CA GLN A 457 -11.59 5.51 -3.31
C GLN A 457 -11.43 4.79 -1.96
N CYS A 458 -11.76 3.51 -1.87
CA CYS A 458 -11.57 2.71 -0.66
C CYS A 458 -10.07 2.55 -0.31
N LEU A 459 -9.21 2.35 -1.31
CA LEU A 459 -7.76 2.31 -1.12
C LEU A 459 -7.22 3.65 -0.64
N TRP A 460 -7.68 4.77 -1.21
CA TRP A 460 -7.29 6.11 -0.74
C TRP A 460 -7.75 6.39 0.71
N HIS A 461 -8.97 5.96 1.07
CA HIS A 461 -9.45 6.10 2.44
C HIS A 461 -8.63 5.27 3.42
N HIS A 462 -8.41 3.97 3.15
CA HIS A 462 -7.57 3.10 3.99
C HIS A 462 -6.10 3.54 4.08
N ALA A 463 -5.57 4.21 3.05
CA ALA A 463 -4.21 4.77 3.07
C ALA A 463 -4.03 5.87 4.12
N PHE A 464 -5.10 6.59 4.51
CA PHE A 464 -5.01 7.77 5.39
C PHE A 464 -5.94 7.74 6.63
N TYR A 465 -6.85 6.78 6.74
CA TYR A 465 -7.81 6.66 7.84
C TYR A 465 -7.89 5.23 8.41
N ASP A 466 -8.23 5.12 9.69
CA ASP A 466 -8.47 3.84 10.38
C ASP A 466 -9.89 3.33 10.07
N SER A 467 -10.00 2.10 9.57
CA SER A 467 -11.27 1.54 9.08
C SER A 467 -12.28 1.22 10.17
N LEU A 468 -11.86 1.11 11.43
CA LEU A 468 -12.75 0.85 12.57
C LEU A 468 -13.33 2.15 13.13
N THR A 469 -12.47 3.14 13.39
CA THR A 469 -12.85 4.38 14.10
C THR A 469 -13.19 5.54 13.18
N GLY A 470 -12.75 5.52 11.91
CA GLY A 470 -12.87 6.64 10.96
C GLY A 470 -11.88 7.79 11.20
N LEU A 471 -11.03 7.69 12.21
CA LEU A 471 -9.99 8.67 12.54
C LEU A 471 -8.85 8.64 11.51
N ALA A 472 -7.96 9.64 11.56
CA ALA A 472 -6.69 9.57 10.84
C ALA A 472 -5.89 8.32 11.26
N ASN A 473 -5.21 7.68 10.31
CA ASN A 473 -4.27 6.61 10.62
C ASN A 473 -2.84 7.15 10.90
N ARG A 474 -1.92 6.27 11.30
CA ARG A 474 -0.50 6.58 11.54
C ARG A 474 0.19 7.32 10.37
N ALA A 475 -0.11 6.96 9.12
CA ALA A 475 0.51 7.58 7.94
C ALA A 475 0.05 9.04 7.78
N ARG A 476 -1.25 9.31 7.90
CA ARG A 476 -1.81 10.68 7.89
C ARG A 476 -1.30 11.51 9.06
N PHE A 477 -1.21 10.94 10.27
CA PHE A 477 -0.69 11.66 11.43
C PHE A 477 0.76 12.09 11.25
N ILE A 478 1.61 11.21 10.70
CA ILE A 478 3.02 11.51 10.39
C ILE A 478 3.14 12.63 9.34
N ASP A 479 2.29 12.63 8.30
CA ASP A 479 2.27 13.70 7.30
C ASP A 479 1.85 15.06 7.90
N CYS A 480 0.75 15.12 8.67
CA CYS A 480 0.31 16.33 9.34
C CYS A 480 1.39 16.88 10.30
N LEU A 481 2.00 15.99 11.11
CA LEU A 481 3.08 16.35 12.02
C LEU A 481 4.35 16.84 11.27
N GLY A 482 4.69 16.22 10.14
CA GLY A 482 5.77 16.65 9.26
C GLY A 482 5.54 18.07 8.71
N HIS A 483 4.32 18.36 8.26
CA HIS A 483 3.92 19.70 7.83
C HIS A 483 4.02 20.74 8.97
N VAL A 484 3.63 20.38 10.20
CA VAL A 484 3.72 21.27 11.37
C VAL A 484 5.17 21.51 11.79
N ILE A 485 6.02 20.49 11.86
CA ILE A 485 7.47 20.63 12.12
C ILE A 485 8.11 21.54 11.06
N ALA A 486 7.78 21.33 9.78
CA ALA A 486 8.27 22.15 8.68
C ALA A 486 7.69 23.58 8.68
N ARG A 487 6.54 23.83 9.33
CA ARG A 487 5.98 25.18 9.55
C ARG A 487 6.74 25.89 10.67
N ALA A 488 6.86 25.24 11.83
CA ALA A 488 7.52 25.76 13.02
C ALA A 488 9.01 26.13 12.79
N ARG A 489 9.69 25.43 11.87
CA ARG A 489 11.08 25.74 11.47
C ARG A 489 11.25 27.00 10.62
N ARG A 490 10.21 27.46 9.91
CA ARG A 490 10.30 28.53 8.88
C ARG A 490 9.77 29.90 9.34
N ARG A 491 9.09 29.97 10.48
CA ARG A 491 8.61 31.21 11.12
C ARG A 491 8.66 31.05 12.63
N ALA A 492 8.62 32.17 13.35
CA ALA A 492 8.12 32.19 14.73
C ALA A 492 6.61 31.87 14.72
N SER A 493 6.28 30.60 14.54
CA SER A 493 4.93 30.05 14.61
C SER A 493 4.49 29.88 16.06
N PRO A 494 3.18 29.89 16.36
CA PRO A 494 2.70 29.43 17.66
C PRO A 494 3.16 27.99 17.93
N PRO A 495 3.39 27.61 19.20
CA PRO A 495 3.78 26.26 19.56
C PRO A 495 2.72 25.22 19.19
N TYR A 496 3.17 23.97 19.05
CA TYR A 496 2.33 22.78 18.91
C TYR A 496 2.64 21.78 20.04
N ALA A 497 1.78 20.79 20.21
CA ALA A 497 2.05 19.64 21.08
C ALA A 497 1.60 18.34 20.42
N VAL A 498 2.26 17.24 20.78
CA VAL A 498 1.83 15.88 20.45
C VAL A 498 1.54 15.13 21.73
N LEU A 499 0.36 14.54 21.81
CA LEU A 499 -0.04 13.63 22.86
C LEU A 499 -0.14 12.23 22.24
N ILE A 500 0.47 11.22 22.85
CA ILE A 500 0.16 9.80 22.59
C ILE A 500 -0.61 9.27 23.80
N LEU A 501 -1.63 8.45 23.55
CA LEU A 501 -2.54 7.90 24.53
C LEU A 501 -2.66 6.39 24.32
N ASP A 502 -2.62 5.62 25.41
CA ASP A 502 -2.83 4.17 25.41
C ASP A 502 -3.87 3.79 26.46
N LEU A 503 -4.68 2.79 26.13
CA LEU A 503 -5.82 2.36 26.93
C LEU A 503 -5.43 1.37 28.02
N ASP A 504 -5.48 1.85 29.26
CA ASP A 504 -5.04 1.08 30.43
C ASP A 504 -5.83 -0.23 30.57
N ARG A 505 -5.12 -1.35 30.41
CA ARG A 505 -5.66 -2.72 30.51
C ARG A 505 -6.64 -3.11 29.39
N PHE A 506 -6.69 -2.44 28.24
CA PHE A 506 -7.58 -2.79 27.12
C PHE A 506 -7.48 -4.26 26.69
N LYS A 507 -6.27 -4.85 26.71
CA LYS A 507 -6.11 -6.30 26.49
C LYS A 507 -6.96 -7.16 27.44
N LEU A 508 -7.04 -6.82 28.74
CA LEU A 508 -7.86 -7.56 29.70
C LEU A 508 -9.36 -7.46 29.37
N ILE A 509 -9.79 -6.34 28.78
CA ILE A 509 -11.18 -6.16 28.31
C ILE A 509 -11.45 -7.09 27.12
N ASN A 510 -10.53 -7.16 26.15
CA ASN A 510 -10.60 -8.13 25.04
C ASN A 510 -10.61 -9.58 25.53
N ASP A 511 -9.69 -9.94 26.42
CA ASP A 511 -9.54 -11.30 26.96
C ASP A 511 -10.76 -11.72 27.82
N SER A 512 -11.53 -10.77 28.36
CA SER A 512 -12.69 -11.02 29.25
C SER A 512 -14.06 -10.88 28.59
N LEU A 513 -14.23 -9.93 27.67
CA LEU A 513 -15.51 -9.58 27.02
C LEU A 513 -15.51 -9.85 25.50
N GLY A 514 -14.36 -10.18 24.91
CA GLY A 514 -14.19 -10.49 23.50
C GLY A 514 -13.98 -9.25 22.62
N HIS A 515 -13.28 -9.46 21.50
CA HIS A 515 -12.86 -8.39 20.58
C HIS A 515 -14.01 -7.51 20.07
N LEU A 516 -15.21 -8.04 19.87
CA LEU A 516 -16.37 -7.23 19.44
C LEU A 516 -16.76 -6.14 20.45
N VAL A 517 -16.53 -6.35 21.76
CA VAL A 517 -16.75 -5.32 22.78
C VAL A 517 -15.56 -4.35 22.83
N GLY A 518 -14.34 -4.83 22.60
CA GLY A 518 -13.15 -3.99 22.42
C GLY A 518 -13.26 -3.04 21.23
N ASP A 519 -13.75 -3.52 20.09
CA ASP A 519 -13.99 -2.72 18.89
C ASP A 519 -15.04 -1.62 19.14
N GLN A 520 -16.13 -1.95 19.86
CA GLN A 520 -17.11 -0.95 20.29
C GLN A 520 -16.53 0.06 21.27
N LEU A 521 -15.66 -0.37 22.20
CA LEU A 521 -14.96 0.50 23.14
C LEU A 521 -14.04 1.48 22.40
N LEU A 522 -13.27 1.02 21.41
CA LEU A 522 -12.42 1.85 20.57
C LEU A 522 -13.23 2.91 19.78
N ILE A 523 -14.38 2.54 19.23
CA ILE A 523 -15.29 3.48 18.55
C ILE A 523 -15.89 4.51 19.53
N ALA A 524 -16.26 4.09 20.74
CA ALA A 524 -16.79 4.98 21.77
C ALA A 524 -15.71 5.96 22.28
N ILE A 525 -14.48 5.48 22.45
CA ILE A 525 -13.31 6.27 22.82
C ILE A 525 -12.95 7.28 21.74
N ALA A 526 -12.90 6.88 20.47
CA ALA A 526 -12.65 7.77 19.35
C ALA A 526 -13.58 9.00 19.38
N ARG A 527 -14.90 8.76 19.51
CA ARG A 527 -15.92 9.83 19.60
C ARG A 527 -15.77 10.72 20.84
N ARG A 528 -15.38 10.14 21.98
CA ARG A 528 -15.16 10.90 23.23
C ARG A 528 -13.88 11.76 23.15
N LEU A 529 -12.85 11.27 22.46
CA LEU A 529 -11.65 12.04 22.13
C LEU A 529 -11.98 13.18 21.15
N GLU A 530 -12.75 12.94 20.08
CA GLU A 530 -13.23 13.99 19.17
C GLU A 530 -13.97 15.11 19.91
N GLN A 531 -14.89 14.75 20.81
CA GLN A 531 -15.62 15.70 21.66
C GLN A 531 -14.73 16.46 22.66
N SER A 532 -13.54 15.92 22.96
CA SER A 532 -12.56 16.54 23.85
C SER A 532 -11.59 17.49 23.14
N LEU A 533 -11.70 17.68 21.83
CA LEU A 533 -10.78 18.46 21.00
C LEU A 533 -11.48 19.61 20.25
N ARG A 534 -10.72 20.55 19.71
CA ARG A 534 -11.27 21.68 18.91
C ARG A 534 -11.10 21.43 17.40
N PRO A 535 -11.96 22.03 16.56
CA PRO A 535 -11.73 22.06 15.11
C PRO A 535 -10.35 22.68 14.81
N GLY A 536 -9.48 21.90 14.17
CA GLY A 536 -8.09 22.26 13.89
C GLY A 536 -7.04 21.39 14.60
N ASP A 537 -7.41 20.73 15.70
CA ASP A 537 -6.58 19.66 16.27
C ASP A 537 -6.73 18.39 15.40
N THR A 538 -5.67 17.59 15.23
CA THR A 538 -5.72 16.32 14.49
C THR A 538 -5.69 15.13 15.45
N LEU A 539 -6.76 14.34 15.46
CA LEU A 539 -6.87 13.06 16.18
C LEU A 539 -6.64 11.88 15.24
N ALA A 540 -5.82 10.92 15.68
CA ALA A 540 -5.51 9.70 14.96
C ALA A 540 -5.56 8.47 15.89
N ARG A 541 -5.69 7.29 15.26
CA ARG A 541 -5.39 5.99 15.88
C ARG A 541 -4.11 5.45 15.23
N LEU A 542 -3.11 5.10 16.03
CA LEU A 542 -1.81 4.64 15.54
C LEU A 542 -1.81 3.13 15.27
N GLY A 543 -2.51 2.37 16.11
CA GLY A 543 -2.72 0.93 16.00
C GLY A 543 -3.28 0.37 17.33
N SER A 544 -3.89 -0.81 17.32
CA SER A 544 -4.40 -1.48 18.54
C SER A 544 -5.22 -0.55 19.45
N ASP A 545 -4.68 -0.21 20.62
CA ASP A 545 -5.17 0.63 21.71
C ASP A 545 -4.50 2.03 21.75
N GLU A 546 -3.62 2.36 20.80
CA GLU A 546 -2.88 3.63 20.74
C GLU A 546 -3.61 4.69 19.91
N PHE A 547 -3.83 5.86 20.52
CA PHE A 547 -4.33 7.07 19.88
C PHE A 547 -3.28 8.19 19.95
N ALA A 548 -3.34 9.14 19.02
CA ALA A 548 -2.46 10.30 19.01
C ALA A 548 -3.23 11.58 18.68
N VAL A 549 -2.86 12.67 19.35
CA VAL A 549 -3.43 14.01 19.14
C VAL A 549 -2.30 14.98 18.82
N LEU A 550 -2.45 15.70 17.71
CA LEU A 550 -1.60 16.82 17.32
C LEU A 550 -2.40 18.11 17.58
N LEU A 551 -1.94 18.88 18.57
CA LEU A 551 -2.48 20.18 18.92
C LEU A 551 -1.67 21.25 18.17
N GLU A 552 -2.21 21.77 17.08
CA GLU A 552 -1.64 22.91 16.36
C GLU A 552 -1.97 24.24 17.05
N ASP A 553 -1.24 25.31 16.72
CA ASP A 553 -1.54 26.70 17.07
C ASP A 553 -2.00 26.90 18.54
N LEU A 554 -1.15 26.50 19.48
CA LEU A 554 -1.33 26.73 20.91
C LEU A 554 -0.95 28.18 21.27
N SER A 555 -1.71 28.80 22.18
CA SER A 555 -1.39 30.12 22.74
C SER A 555 -0.21 30.07 23.71
N GLU A 556 -0.08 28.96 24.44
CA GLU A 556 0.99 28.71 25.40
C GLU A 556 1.24 27.20 25.56
N PRO A 557 2.43 26.76 26.00
CA PRO A 557 2.76 25.34 26.11
C PRO A 557 1.90 24.59 27.14
N HIS A 558 1.44 25.28 28.18
CA HIS A 558 0.62 24.69 29.25
C HIS A 558 -0.78 24.29 28.76
N ALA A 559 -1.27 24.87 27.66
CA ALA A 559 -2.59 24.53 27.11
C ALA A 559 -2.70 23.05 26.70
N ALA A 560 -1.59 22.38 26.36
CA ALA A 560 -1.56 20.95 26.07
C ALA A 560 -1.88 20.07 27.30
N VAL A 561 -1.47 20.51 28.49
CA VAL A 561 -1.80 19.85 29.77
C VAL A 561 -3.32 19.91 30.00
N ASN A 562 -3.92 21.08 29.82
CA ASN A 562 -5.35 21.29 30.00
C ASN A 562 -6.21 20.43 29.03
N VAL A 563 -5.66 20.04 27.87
CA VAL A 563 -6.30 19.06 26.96
C VAL A 563 -6.13 17.63 27.47
N ALA A 564 -4.94 17.25 27.93
CA ALA A 564 -4.71 15.92 28.51
C ALA A 564 -5.57 15.68 29.77
N GLU A 565 -5.67 16.67 30.66
CA GLU A 565 -6.56 16.64 31.84
C GLU A 565 -8.03 16.52 31.44
N ARG A 566 -8.49 17.28 30.44
CA ARG A 566 -9.86 17.17 29.92
C ARG A 566 -10.15 15.78 29.35
N ILE A 567 -9.19 15.19 28.63
CA ILE A 567 -9.32 13.83 28.11
C ILE A 567 -9.40 12.83 29.28
N LEU A 568 -8.48 12.88 30.24
CA LEU A 568 -8.48 11.99 31.41
C LEU A 568 -9.79 12.08 32.21
N HIS A 569 -10.27 13.30 32.48
CA HIS A 569 -11.53 13.50 33.18
C HIS A 569 -12.73 12.91 32.42
N SER A 570 -12.74 13.00 31.09
CA SER A 570 -13.79 12.35 30.28
C SER A 570 -13.78 10.82 30.39
N PHE A 571 -12.68 10.18 30.80
CA PHE A 571 -12.59 8.73 31.00
C PHE A 571 -13.10 8.28 32.39
N GLU A 572 -13.42 9.21 33.29
CA GLU A 572 -14.08 8.89 34.57
C GLU A 572 -15.52 8.38 34.38
N GLU A 573 -16.21 8.82 33.31
CA GLU A 573 -17.54 8.32 32.95
C GLU A 573 -17.47 6.94 32.27
N PRO A 574 -18.25 5.93 32.70
CA PRO A 574 -18.17 4.60 32.10
C PRO A 574 -18.71 4.53 30.65
N PHE A 575 -18.10 3.64 29.87
CA PHE A 575 -18.50 3.34 28.49
C PHE A 575 -19.65 2.33 28.49
N HIS A 576 -20.78 2.71 27.88
CA HIS A 576 -21.99 1.90 27.83
C HIS A 576 -22.03 1.10 26.51
N LEU A 577 -21.71 -0.20 26.55
CA LEU A 577 -21.45 -1.04 25.37
C LEU A 577 -22.34 -2.31 25.39
N ASN A 578 -23.26 -2.45 24.44
CA ASN A 578 -24.22 -3.56 24.34
C ASN A 578 -25.00 -3.92 25.64
N GLY A 579 -25.13 -2.97 26.59
CA GLY A 579 -25.76 -3.21 27.91
C GLY A 579 -24.79 -3.56 29.03
N HIS A 580 -23.48 -3.60 28.76
CA HIS A 580 -22.42 -3.62 29.77
C HIS A 580 -21.94 -2.19 30.07
N GLU A 581 -21.54 -1.96 31.33
CA GLU A 581 -20.91 -0.74 31.80
C GLU A 581 -19.41 -1.03 31.99
N VAL A 582 -18.56 -0.35 31.21
CA VAL A 582 -17.12 -0.62 31.13
C VAL A 582 -16.33 0.60 31.57
N PHE A 583 -15.54 0.46 32.64
CA PHE A 583 -14.60 1.47 33.10
C PHE A 583 -13.23 1.24 32.46
N SER A 584 -12.65 2.28 31.86
CA SER A 584 -11.33 2.27 31.23
C SER A 584 -10.68 3.62 31.44
N SER A 585 -9.39 3.65 31.79
CA SER A 585 -8.57 4.87 31.80
C SER A 585 -7.60 4.90 30.62
N ALA A 586 -6.86 5.99 30.49
CA ALA A 586 -5.74 6.10 29.56
C ALA A 586 -4.49 6.64 30.26
N SER A 587 -3.33 6.20 29.79
CA SER A 587 -2.04 6.80 30.12
C SER A 587 -1.59 7.68 28.94
N ILE A 588 -1.12 8.91 29.22
CA ILE A 588 -0.84 9.93 28.20
C ILE A 588 0.63 10.40 28.27
N GLY A 589 1.30 10.48 27.13
CA GLY A 589 2.62 11.09 26.99
C GLY A 589 2.56 12.37 26.16
N ILE A 590 3.12 13.47 26.67
CA ILE A 590 3.05 14.81 26.03
C ILE A 590 4.44 15.29 25.60
N VAL A 591 4.61 15.63 24.33
CA VAL A 591 5.76 16.39 23.79
C VAL A 591 5.30 17.80 23.42
N LEU A 592 6.09 18.80 23.81
CA LEU A 592 5.86 20.22 23.54
C LEU A 592 6.89 20.74 22.52
N SER A 593 6.45 21.54 21.55
CA SER A 593 7.31 22.05 20.46
C SER A 593 8.35 23.09 20.85
N ASN A 594 8.44 23.47 22.13
CA ASN A 594 9.44 24.41 22.63
C ASN A 594 10.87 23.92 22.38
N ASP A 595 11.03 22.61 22.22
CA ASP A 595 12.31 21.97 21.98
C ASP A 595 12.62 21.94 20.47
N LEU A 596 13.54 22.81 20.04
CA LEU A 596 13.99 22.89 18.63
C LEU A 596 14.79 21.65 18.17
N ARG A 597 14.96 20.65 19.03
CA ARG A 597 15.70 19.40 18.80
C ARG A 597 14.99 18.40 17.88
N TYR A 598 13.73 18.60 17.52
CA TYR A 598 12.99 17.65 16.67
C TYR A 598 13.28 17.86 15.18
N HIS A 599 13.74 16.80 14.50
CA HIS A 599 14.02 16.78 13.06
C HIS A 599 13.00 15.97 12.27
N SER A 600 12.56 14.82 12.79
CA SER A 600 11.51 13.99 12.19
C SER A 600 10.22 13.94 13.04
N PRO A 601 9.07 13.60 12.43
CA PRO A 601 7.88 13.16 13.16
C PRO A 601 8.15 11.94 14.07
N SER A 602 9.05 11.06 13.64
CA SER A 602 9.43 9.84 14.37
C SER A 602 10.09 10.15 15.71
N ASP A 603 10.91 11.19 15.81
CA ASP A 603 11.51 11.64 17.06
C ASP A 603 10.44 12.11 18.06
N VAL A 604 9.49 12.94 17.58
CA VAL A 604 8.40 13.46 18.42
C VAL A 604 7.51 12.31 18.92
N LEU A 605 7.23 11.33 18.07
CA LEU A 605 6.44 10.15 18.44
C LEU A 605 7.17 9.26 19.47
N ARG A 606 8.46 8.96 19.26
CA ARG A 606 9.29 8.18 20.19
C ARG A 606 9.38 8.85 21.57
N ASP A 607 9.59 10.17 21.58
CA ASP A 607 9.76 10.92 22.82
C ASP A 607 8.41 11.08 23.56
N ALA A 608 7.29 11.15 22.84
CA ALA A 608 5.95 11.10 23.42
C ALA A 608 5.58 9.70 23.96
N ASP A 609 5.90 8.62 23.24
CA ASP A 609 5.74 7.24 23.73
C ASP A 609 6.57 6.99 25.01
N THR A 610 7.82 7.47 25.03
CA THR A 610 8.68 7.42 26.22
C THR A 610 8.04 8.09 27.43
N ALA A 611 7.34 9.22 27.24
CA ALA A 611 6.57 9.88 28.29
C ALA A 611 5.28 9.12 28.66
N MET A 612 4.57 8.56 27.68
CA MET A 612 3.37 7.76 27.91
C MET A 612 3.68 6.50 28.74
N TYR A 613 4.79 5.84 28.43
CA TYR A 613 5.30 4.71 29.21
C TYR A 613 5.65 5.13 30.64
N HIS A 614 6.22 6.32 30.84
CA HIS A 614 6.47 6.90 32.17
C HIS A 614 5.16 7.15 32.94
N ALA A 615 4.11 7.65 32.29
CA ALA A 615 2.77 7.79 32.87
C ALA A 615 2.15 6.43 33.29
N LYS A 616 2.33 5.37 32.48
CA LYS A 616 1.95 4.00 32.85
C LYS A 616 2.70 3.51 34.10
N MET A 617 4.00 3.82 34.21
CA MET A 617 4.88 3.39 35.30
C MET A 617 4.50 4.03 36.64
N GLU A 618 4.20 5.32 36.68
CA GLU A 618 3.92 6.04 37.94
C GLU A 618 2.53 5.77 38.53
N GLY A 619 1.71 4.97 37.85
CA GLY A 619 0.42 4.49 38.37
C GLY A 619 -0.75 4.51 37.39
N ARG A 620 -0.51 4.80 36.09
CA ARG A 620 -1.56 4.90 35.05
C ARG A 620 -2.56 6.05 35.29
N ALA A 621 -3.60 6.12 34.44
CA ALA A 621 -4.70 7.08 34.52
C ALA A 621 -4.24 8.55 34.64
N ARG A 622 -3.14 8.92 33.96
CA ARG A 622 -2.46 10.21 34.09
C ARG A 622 -1.74 10.59 32.81
N TYR A 623 -1.26 11.83 32.76
CA TYR A 623 -0.29 12.27 31.77
C TYR A 623 1.12 12.38 32.36
N ALA A 624 2.13 12.33 31.50
CA ALA A 624 3.49 12.79 31.80
C ALA A 624 4.02 13.64 30.63
N ILE A 625 4.78 14.70 30.94
CA ILE A 625 5.43 15.55 29.93
C ILE A 625 6.84 15.03 29.70
N PHE A 626 7.23 14.86 28.44
CA PHE A 626 8.54 14.38 28.08
C PHE A 626 9.67 15.27 28.61
N HIS A 627 10.68 14.62 29.19
CA HIS A 627 11.93 15.24 29.58
C HIS A 627 13.09 14.32 29.15
N PRO A 628 14.20 14.82 28.57
CA PRO A 628 15.24 13.96 27.98
C PRO A 628 15.81 12.89 28.93
N ALA A 629 15.86 13.16 30.24
CA ALA A 629 16.27 12.17 31.25
C ALA A 629 15.38 10.91 31.33
N MET A 630 14.18 10.92 30.73
CA MET A 630 13.31 9.73 30.64
C MET A 630 13.91 8.64 29.75
N HIS A 631 14.61 8.99 28.65
CA HIS A 631 15.33 8.02 27.81
C HIS A 631 16.41 7.29 28.60
N ASP A 632 17.20 8.02 29.39
CA ASP A 632 18.22 7.42 30.25
C ASP A 632 17.60 6.48 31.29
N ARG A 633 16.50 6.89 31.94
CA ARG A 633 15.77 6.03 32.90
C ARG A 633 15.20 4.78 32.24
N ALA A 634 14.62 4.87 31.04
CA ALA A 634 14.08 3.74 30.30
C ALA A 634 15.19 2.75 29.89
N ARG A 635 16.30 3.25 29.34
CA ARG A 635 17.46 2.40 28.98
C ARG A 635 18.11 1.77 30.23
N LEU A 636 18.22 2.52 31.32
CA LEU A 636 18.74 2.02 32.60
C LEU A 636 17.86 0.89 33.16
N ARG A 637 16.54 1.00 33.03
CA ARG A 637 15.56 -0.02 33.45
C ARG A 637 15.72 -1.34 32.67
N LEU A 638 15.81 -1.27 31.34
CA LEU A 638 16.03 -2.47 30.50
C LEU A 638 17.36 -3.16 30.78
N GLN A 639 18.41 -2.38 31.07
CA GLN A 639 19.69 -2.91 31.55
C GLN A 639 19.52 -3.60 32.91
N ILE A 640 18.88 -2.94 33.89
CA ILE A 640 18.63 -3.53 35.21
C ILE A 640 17.83 -4.83 35.11
N GLU A 641 16.75 -4.92 34.31
CA GLU A 641 16.04 -6.20 34.13
C GLU A 641 16.97 -7.30 33.58
N THR A 642 17.76 -6.99 32.56
CA THR A 642 18.67 -7.95 31.92
C THR A 642 19.73 -8.44 32.90
N ASP A 643 20.28 -7.53 33.69
CA ASP A 643 21.36 -7.81 34.62
C ASP A 643 20.85 -8.40 35.95
N LEU A 644 19.60 -8.13 36.38
CA LEU A 644 18.95 -8.79 37.51
C LEU A 644 18.89 -10.31 37.31
N ARG A 645 18.49 -10.78 36.11
CA ARG A 645 18.43 -12.22 35.78
C ARG A 645 19.80 -12.87 35.91
N ARG A 646 20.83 -12.24 35.36
CA ARG A 646 22.24 -12.68 35.45
C ARG A 646 22.77 -12.65 36.88
N GLY A 647 22.40 -11.64 37.67
CA GLY A 647 22.83 -11.50 39.06
C GLY A 647 22.32 -12.64 39.95
N ILE A 648 21.13 -13.16 39.67
CA ILE A 648 20.58 -14.36 40.34
C ILE A 648 21.42 -15.58 39.97
N GLU A 649 21.64 -15.82 38.67
CA GLU A 649 22.43 -16.95 38.15
C GLU A 649 23.89 -16.97 38.65
N ARG A 650 24.43 -15.81 39.01
CA ARG A 650 25.84 -15.62 39.41
C ARG A 650 26.05 -15.43 40.91
N ASN A 651 24.98 -15.41 41.71
CA ASN A 651 25.03 -15.06 43.14
C ASN A 651 25.67 -13.67 43.40
N GLU A 652 25.31 -12.66 42.59
CA GLU A 652 25.76 -11.27 42.78
C GLU A 652 25.00 -10.57 43.94
N PHE A 653 23.95 -11.18 44.47
CA PHE A 653 23.17 -10.67 45.60
C PHE A 653 23.70 -11.16 46.95
N PHE A 654 23.60 -10.31 47.98
CA PHE A 654 24.00 -10.62 49.35
C PHE A 654 23.09 -9.90 50.36
N VAL A 655 23.11 -10.35 51.61
CA VAL A 655 22.33 -9.76 52.71
C VAL A 655 23.28 -9.02 53.66
N VAL A 656 22.87 -7.84 54.12
CA VAL A 656 23.49 -7.10 55.24
C VAL A 656 22.46 -6.93 56.34
N TYR A 657 22.92 -6.76 57.58
CA TYR A 657 22.07 -6.87 58.76
C TYR A 657 22.09 -5.56 59.55
N GLN A 658 20.94 -4.91 59.74
CA GLN A 658 20.85 -3.72 60.60
C GLN A 658 20.30 -4.11 61.99
N PRO A 659 20.98 -3.77 63.10
CA PRO A 659 20.55 -4.17 64.43
C PRO A 659 19.30 -3.40 64.89
N ILE A 660 18.40 -4.14 65.56
CA ILE A 660 17.23 -3.66 66.26
C ILE A 660 17.58 -3.62 67.75
N ILE A 661 17.48 -2.44 68.36
CA ILE A 661 17.98 -2.15 69.71
C ILE A 661 16.81 -1.98 70.68
N GLU A 662 16.91 -2.56 71.88
CA GLU A 662 16.00 -2.23 72.97
C GLU A 662 16.39 -0.90 73.63
N LEU A 663 15.47 0.06 73.66
CA LEU A 663 15.78 1.45 74.03
C LEU A 663 16.02 1.67 75.53
N SER A 664 15.67 0.69 76.37
CA SER A 664 15.97 0.68 77.81
C SER A 664 17.42 0.31 78.09
N THR A 665 17.90 -0.81 77.54
CA THR A 665 19.20 -1.43 77.81
C THR A 665 20.29 -1.06 76.78
N ARG A 666 19.91 -0.58 75.59
CA ARG A 666 20.80 -0.39 74.42
C ARG A 666 21.42 -1.68 73.85
N GLN A 667 20.92 -2.86 74.23
CA GLN A 667 21.38 -4.15 73.71
C GLN A 667 20.68 -4.53 72.41
N THR A 668 21.36 -5.29 71.55
CA THR A 668 20.82 -5.83 70.30
C THR A 668 19.91 -7.02 70.57
N VAL A 669 18.63 -6.90 70.17
CA VAL A 669 17.59 -7.94 70.34
C VAL A 669 17.25 -8.66 69.02
N GLY A 670 17.82 -8.22 67.91
CA GLY A 670 17.60 -8.83 66.60
C GLY A 670 18.17 -7.98 65.48
N PHE A 671 17.95 -8.42 64.24
CA PHE A 671 18.42 -7.72 63.03
C PHE A 671 17.36 -7.72 61.95
N GLU A 672 17.38 -6.69 61.10
CA GLU A 672 16.69 -6.70 59.81
C GLU A 672 17.64 -7.15 58.68
N ALA A 673 17.19 -8.15 57.92
CA ALA A 673 17.87 -8.69 56.74
C ALA A 673 17.61 -7.81 55.51
N LEU A 674 18.60 -6.99 55.16
CA LEU A 674 18.54 -6.02 54.08
C LEU A 674 19.31 -6.50 52.84
N LEU A 675 18.59 -6.74 51.74
CA LEU A 675 19.17 -7.14 50.45
C LEU A 675 20.12 -6.08 49.86
N ARG A 676 21.21 -6.52 49.23
CA ARG A 676 22.13 -5.71 48.41
C ARG A 676 22.54 -6.47 47.15
N TRP A 677 22.92 -5.75 46.09
CA TRP A 677 23.39 -6.34 44.83
C TRP A 677 24.79 -5.81 44.48
N ARG A 678 25.75 -6.71 44.32
CA ARG A 678 27.16 -6.44 44.01
C ARG A 678 27.39 -6.48 42.49
N HIS A 679 26.76 -5.56 41.78
CA HIS A 679 26.74 -5.49 40.31
C HIS A 679 28.15 -5.21 39.72
N PRO A 680 28.68 -6.03 38.78
CA PRO A 680 30.08 -5.97 38.35
C PRO A 680 30.57 -4.60 37.83
N GLN A 681 29.74 -3.86 37.10
CA GLN A 681 30.07 -2.52 36.56
C GLN A 681 29.56 -1.34 37.41
N ARG A 682 28.73 -1.55 38.44
CA ARG A 682 28.09 -0.47 39.23
C ARG A 682 28.46 -0.45 40.71
N GLY A 683 29.11 -1.51 41.22
CA GLY A 683 29.38 -1.65 42.66
C GLY A 683 28.15 -2.13 43.42
N ILE A 684 27.90 -1.58 44.61
CA ILE A 684 26.74 -1.97 45.43
C ILE A 684 25.53 -1.14 45.01
N VAL A 685 24.56 -1.78 44.36
CA VAL A 685 23.27 -1.19 43.94
C VAL A 685 22.26 -1.33 45.08
N THR A 686 21.45 -0.29 45.30
CA THR A 686 20.49 -0.24 46.40
C THR A 686 19.12 -0.83 46.01
N PRO A 687 18.36 -1.42 46.96
CA PRO A 687 17.03 -1.99 46.67
C PRO A 687 16.07 -1.04 45.95
N ALA A 688 16.07 0.25 46.30
CA ALA A 688 15.21 1.26 45.69
C ALA A 688 15.42 1.42 44.17
N GLU A 689 16.56 1.01 43.63
CA GLU A 689 16.85 1.07 42.18
C GLU A 689 16.31 -0.13 41.40
N PHE A 690 16.01 -1.27 42.07
CA PHE A 690 15.71 -2.53 41.37
C PHE A 690 14.53 -3.35 41.90
N ILE A 691 14.04 -3.14 43.13
CA ILE A 691 12.95 -3.95 43.71
C ILE A 691 11.69 -3.88 42.85
N ALA A 692 11.22 -2.68 42.48
CA ALA A 692 10.04 -2.53 41.62
C ALA A 692 10.18 -3.24 40.27
N ILE A 693 11.39 -3.29 39.70
CA ILE A 693 11.68 -4.01 38.45
C ILE A 693 11.63 -5.53 38.70
N ALA A 694 12.19 -6.00 39.81
CA ALA A 694 12.11 -7.41 40.22
C ALA A 694 10.66 -7.83 40.54
N GLU A 695 9.84 -6.94 41.11
CA GLU A 695 8.43 -7.17 41.39
C GLU A 695 7.59 -7.27 40.12
N GLU A 696 7.72 -6.33 39.18
CA GLU A 696 7.00 -6.38 37.89
C GLU A 696 7.38 -7.60 37.05
N THR A 697 8.67 -7.95 37.01
CA THR A 697 9.18 -9.11 36.24
C THR A 697 8.99 -10.45 36.94
N GLY A 698 8.61 -10.44 38.24
CA GLY A 698 8.49 -11.65 39.08
C GLY A 698 9.81 -12.20 39.62
N LEU A 699 10.96 -11.60 39.26
CA LEU A 699 12.29 -11.98 39.76
C LEU A 699 12.46 -11.76 41.28
N ILE A 700 11.58 -10.96 41.91
CA ILE A 700 11.56 -10.78 43.36
C ILE A 700 11.31 -12.09 44.11
N VAL A 701 10.62 -13.06 43.50
CA VAL A 701 10.31 -14.35 44.15
C VAL A 701 11.59 -15.19 44.38
N PRO A 702 12.40 -15.54 43.36
CA PRO A 702 13.66 -16.26 43.58
C PRO A 702 14.69 -15.45 44.39
N ILE A 703 14.73 -14.12 44.25
CA ILE A 703 15.56 -13.25 45.11
C ILE A 703 15.12 -13.39 46.58
N GLY A 704 13.83 -13.30 46.87
CA GLY A 704 13.26 -13.44 48.21
C GLY A 704 13.47 -14.83 48.81
N GLN A 705 13.45 -15.89 48.01
CA GLN A 705 13.80 -17.25 48.46
C GLN A 705 15.26 -17.33 48.97
N MET A 706 16.18 -16.67 48.27
CA MET A 706 17.59 -16.59 48.67
C MET A 706 17.74 -15.77 49.97
N VAL A 707 17.09 -14.60 50.08
CA VAL A 707 17.13 -13.77 51.30
C VAL A 707 16.57 -14.53 52.52
N LEU A 708 15.41 -15.20 52.36
CA LEU A 708 14.80 -16.02 53.41
C LEU A 708 15.75 -17.12 53.89
N ARG A 709 16.41 -17.82 52.96
CA ARG A 709 17.38 -18.88 53.29
C ARG A 709 18.62 -18.34 54.01
N GLU A 710 19.22 -17.28 53.49
CA GLU A 710 20.44 -16.68 54.04
C GLU A 710 20.21 -16.16 55.46
N ALA A 711 19.12 -15.41 55.68
CA ALA A 711 18.76 -14.87 56.98
C ALA A 711 18.39 -15.98 58.00
N CYS A 712 17.72 -17.05 57.57
CA CYS A 712 17.47 -18.22 58.43
C CYS A 712 18.77 -18.96 58.81
N CYS A 713 19.71 -19.07 57.87
CA CYS A 713 21.03 -19.64 58.11
C CYS A 713 21.80 -18.81 59.14
N GLN A 714 21.89 -17.49 58.93
CA GLN A 714 22.63 -16.60 59.82
C GLN A 714 22.05 -16.53 61.23
N LEU A 715 20.71 -16.53 61.37
CA LEU A 715 20.06 -16.60 62.68
C LEU A 715 20.37 -17.92 63.41
N SER A 716 20.40 -19.04 62.68
CA SER A 716 20.78 -20.34 63.25
C SER A 716 22.23 -20.37 63.73
N GLU A 717 23.13 -19.61 63.09
CA GLU A 717 24.53 -19.46 63.53
C GLU A 717 24.65 -18.58 64.77
N TRP A 718 24.02 -17.40 64.81
CA TRP A 718 24.06 -16.54 66.00
C TRP A 718 23.39 -17.19 67.21
N LYS A 719 22.27 -17.91 67.05
CA LYS A 719 21.65 -18.73 68.11
C LYS A 719 22.57 -19.87 68.61
N ARG A 720 23.54 -20.30 67.79
CA ARG A 720 24.55 -21.32 68.14
C ARG A 720 25.74 -20.74 68.91
N GLN A 721 26.08 -19.48 68.62
CA GLN A 721 27.19 -18.73 69.21
C GLN A 721 26.79 -18.06 70.53
N HIS A 722 25.57 -17.53 70.60
CA HIS A 722 25.00 -16.80 71.73
C HIS A 722 23.69 -17.48 72.23
N PRO A 723 23.73 -18.75 72.70
CA PRO A 723 22.53 -19.49 73.11
C PRO A 723 21.80 -18.89 74.32
N GLU A 724 22.42 -17.94 75.04
CA GLU A 724 21.81 -17.13 76.10
C GLU A 724 20.98 -15.94 75.56
N ARG A 725 21.15 -15.55 74.30
CA ARG A 725 20.39 -14.44 73.66
C ARG A 725 19.18 -14.96 72.90
N THR A 726 18.04 -14.29 73.07
CA THR A 726 16.88 -14.46 72.20
C THR A 726 16.93 -13.40 71.10
N LEU A 727 17.51 -13.75 69.95
CA LEU A 727 17.63 -12.85 68.80
C LEU A 727 16.46 -13.04 67.83
N ALA A 728 15.93 -11.94 67.31
CA ALA A 728 14.96 -11.93 66.21
C ALA A 728 15.63 -11.69 64.84
N MET A 729 15.01 -12.19 63.78
CA MET A 729 15.36 -11.86 62.39
C MET A 729 14.12 -11.32 61.66
N ASN A 730 14.21 -10.07 61.21
CA ASN A 730 13.18 -9.36 60.46
C ASN A 730 13.51 -9.42 58.96
N ILE A 731 12.53 -9.79 58.12
CA ILE A 731 12.75 -10.00 56.67
C ILE A 731 11.61 -9.38 55.86
N ASN A 732 11.96 -8.45 54.98
CA ASN A 732 11.05 -7.78 54.04
C ASN A 732 10.45 -8.74 53.00
N LEU A 733 9.17 -8.54 52.68
CA LEU A 733 8.40 -9.48 51.85
C LEU A 733 7.42 -8.73 50.91
N SER A 734 7.73 -8.73 49.61
CA SER A 734 6.94 -8.02 48.59
C SER A 734 5.49 -8.54 48.44
N PRO A 735 4.54 -7.72 47.97
CA PRO A 735 3.17 -8.17 47.65
C PRO A 735 3.15 -9.40 46.73
N ARG A 736 4.10 -9.49 45.79
CA ARG A 736 4.21 -10.60 44.84
C ARG A 736 4.81 -11.88 45.45
N GLN A 737 5.59 -11.77 46.53
CA GLN A 737 5.96 -12.93 47.36
C GLN A 737 4.78 -13.37 48.25
N ILE A 738 3.96 -12.46 48.79
CA ILE A 738 2.74 -12.83 49.54
C ILE A 738 1.78 -13.64 48.67
N ALA A 739 1.67 -13.29 47.38
CA ALA A 739 0.85 -13.99 46.41
C ALA A 739 1.40 -15.36 45.94
N ASP A 740 2.60 -15.75 46.37
CA ASP A 740 3.23 -17.04 46.03
C ASP A 740 2.59 -18.20 46.84
N PRO A 741 1.89 -19.16 46.19
CA PRO A 741 1.15 -20.21 46.90
C PRO A 741 2.01 -21.14 47.76
N ASP A 742 3.33 -21.16 47.54
CA ASP A 742 4.27 -22.06 48.19
C ASP A 742 5.23 -21.35 49.17
N LEU A 743 5.03 -20.04 49.40
CA LEU A 743 5.74 -19.28 50.44
C LEU A 743 5.68 -19.97 51.81
N VAL A 744 4.47 -20.35 52.25
CA VAL A 744 4.23 -20.95 53.58
C VAL A 744 5.01 -22.26 53.75
N ASN A 745 5.03 -23.12 52.73
CA ASN A 745 5.73 -24.40 52.77
C ASN A 745 7.25 -24.19 52.85
N ARG A 746 7.78 -23.24 52.08
CA ARG A 746 9.21 -22.86 52.11
C ARG A 746 9.62 -22.29 53.45
N THR A 747 8.82 -21.40 54.05
CA THR A 747 9.09 -20.86 55.39
C THR A 747 9.10 -21.97 56.45
N ALA A 748 8.12 -22.89 56.42
CA ALA A 748 8.10 -24.05 57.31
C ALA A 748 9.35 -24.93 57.13
N ALA A 749 9.70 -25.26 55.88
CA ALA A 749 10.88 -26.09 55.58
C ALA A 749 12.20 -25.45 56.05
N LEU A 750 12.35 -24.12 55.93
CA LEU A 750 13.52 -23.40 56.44
C LEU A 750 13.60 -23.40 57.97
N ILE A 751 12.47 -23.26 58.66
CA ILE A 751 12.39 -23.33 60.13
C ILE A 751 12.85 -24.73 60.62
N ASP A 752 12.37 -25.80 59.98
CA ASP A 752 12.78 -27.19 60.27
C ASP A 752 14.25 -27.47 59.92
N GLU A 753 14.70 -27.01 58.73
CA GLU A 753 16.08 -27.20 58.23
C GLU A 753 17.12 -26.57 59.15
N TYR A 754 16.87 -25.32 59.58
CA TYR A 754 17.79 -24.53 60.39
C TYR A 754 17.53 -24.59 61.91
N ARG A 755 16.46 -25.29 62.33
CA ARG A 755 16.01 -25.47 63.73
C ARG A 755 15.81 -24.15 64.49
N LEU A 756 15.10 -23.25 63.84
CA LEU A 756 14.72 -21.95 64.40
C LEU A 756 13.49 -22.11 65.31
N ASP A 757 13.36 -21.25 66.31
CA ASP A 757 12.07 -21.13 67.02
C ASP A 757 11.23 -20.16 66.18
N ALA A 758 10.05 -20.57 65.73
CA ALA A 758 9.34 -19.84 64.68
C ALA A 758 8.99 -18.39 65.04
N ASP A 759 8.85 -18.07 66.32
CA ASP A 759 8.63 -16.73 66.85
C ASP A 759 9.87 -15.81 66.80
N THR A 760 11.08 -16.36 66.66
CA THR A 760 12.28 -15.56 66.35
C THR A 760 12.25 -14.98 64.93
N LEU A 761 11.49 -15.59 64.01
CA LEU A 761 11.32 -15.10 62.65
C LEU A 761 10.18 -14.07 62.57
N CYS A 762 10.47 -12.92 61.96
CA CYS A 762 9.53 -11.82 61.76
C CYS A 762 9.51 -11.46 60.26
N LEU A 763 8.33 -11.48 59.64
CA LEU A 763 8.15 -11.13 58.23
C LEU A 763 7.49 -9.76 58.13
N GLU A 764 8.13 -8.87 57.38
CA GLU A 764 7.77 -7.46 57.28
C GLU A 764 7.06 -7.19 55.95
N ILE A 765 5.92 -6.50 56.03
CA ILE A 765 5.05 -6.18 54.91
C ILE A 765 4.62 -4.72 55.00
N THR A 766 4.69 -3.97 53.91
CA THR A 766 4.32 -2.56 53.90
C THR A 766 2.81 -2.37 54.11
N GLU A 767 2.41 -1.23 54.68
CA GLU A 767 1.00 -0.88 54.92
C GLU A 767 0.13 -1.09 53.65
N THR A 768 0.62 -0.67 52.49
CA THR A 768 -0.06 -0.79 51.19
C THR A 768 -0.30 -2.24 50.75
N ALA A 769 0.66 -3.14 51.01
CA ALA A 769 0.58 -4.56 50.59
C ALA A 769 -0.62 -5.30 51.23
N ILE A 770 -1.04 -4.84 52.42
CA ILE A 770 -2.20 -5.36 53.14
C ILE A 770 -3.51 -4.85 52.53
N ILE A 771 -3.55 -3.57 52.16
CA ILE A 771 -4.75 -2.89 51.64
C ILE A 771 -5.14 -3.43 50.25
N GLU A 772 -4.17 -3.56 49.34
CA GLU A 772 -4.45 -3.93 47.94
C GLU A 772 -4.99 -5.36 47.77
N HIS A 773 -4.58 -6.30 48.63
CA HIS A 773 -4.76 -7.75 48.43
C HIS A 773 -5.51 -8.45 49.60
N GLY A 774 -6.20 -7.67 50.45
CA GLY A 774 -6.66 -8.04 51.80
C GLY A 774 -7.12 -9.48 52.04
N ASP A 775 -8.12 -9.99 51.31
CA ASP A 775 -8.70 -11.33 51.56
C ASP A 775 -7.86 -12.51 51.02
N ALA A 776 -6.88 -12.24 50.15
CA ALA A 776 -5.87 -13.21 49.74
C ALA A 776 -4.69 -13.19 50.73
N THR A 777 -4.07 -12.01 50.90
CA THR A 777 -2.99 -11.74 51.86
C THR A 777 -3.33 -12.24 53.25
N GLY A 778 -4.52 -11.91 53.78
CA GLY A 778 -4.96 -12.28 55.11
C GLY A 778 -4.94 -13.78 55.41
N ARG A 779 -5.20 -14.63 54.41
CA ARG A 779 -5.13 -16.10 54.57
C ARG A 779 -3.67 -16.58 54.66
N VAL A 780 -2.79 -16.05 53.83
CA VAL A 780 -1.35 -16.36 53.86
C VAL A 780 -0.72 -15.91 55.18
N LEU A 781 -1.06 -14.71 55.66
CA LEU A 781 -0.59 -14.21 56.96
C LEU A 781 -1.12 -15.04 58.15
N GLN A 782 -2.36 -15.54 58.09
CA GLN A 782 -2.90 -16.47 59.08
C GLN A 782 -2.18 -17.83 59.05
N GLN A 783 -1.82 -18.34 57.87
CA GLN A 783 -1.04 -19.58 57.73
C GLN A 783 0.39 -19.43 58.26
N LEU A 784 1.07 -18.32 57.94
CA LEU A 784 2.38 -17.99 58.50
C LEU A 784 2.32 -17.85 60.03
N ARG A 785 1.29 -17.19 60.57
CA ARG A 785 1.08 -17.11 62.02
C ARG A 785 0.84 -18.48 62.66
N ALA A 786 0.17 -19.40 61.97
CA ALA A 786 -0.06 -20.76 62.46
C ALA A 786 1.22 -21.62 62.51
N LEU A 787 2.28 -21.24 61.78
CA LEU A 787 3.63 -21.80 61.97
C LEU A 787 4.36 -21.22 63.19
N GLY A 788 3.85 -20.14 63.80
CA GLY A 788 4.45 -19.41 64.92
C GLY A 788 5.11 -18.07 64.53
N VAL A 789 5.31 -17.82 63.23
CA VAL A 789 6.00 -16.64 62.69
C VAL A 789 5.31 -15.33 63.13
N ARG A 790 6.12 -14.29 63.38
CA ARG A 790 5.60 -12.93 63.64
C ARG A 790 5.41 -12.16 62.33
N ILE A 791 4.36 -11.35 62.27
CA ILE A 791 4.11 -10.41 61.16
C ILE A 791 4.33 -8.99 61.68
N CYS A 792 5.13 -8.21 60.96
CA CYS A 792 5.36 -6.79 61.19
C CYS A 792 4.73 -5.96 60.06
N ILE A 793 4.06 -4.86 60.40
CA ILE A 793 3.73 -3.84 59.39
C ILE A 793 4.86 -2.83 59.31
N ASP A 794 5.32 -2.59 58.09
CA ASP A 794 6.33 -1.61 57.74
C ASP A 794 5.71 -0.36 57.06
N ASP A 795 6.49 0.73 56.99
CA ASP A 795 6.09 2.07 56.51
C ASP A 795 4.85 2.67 57.21
N PHE A 796 4.52 2.23 58.44
CA PHE A 796 3.21 2.49 59.04
C PHE A 796 2.94 3.97 59.31
N GLY A 797 1.79 4.44 58.83
CA GLY A 797 1.35 5.84 58.92
C GLY A 797 1.52 6.63 57.62
N THR A 798 2.17 6.05 56.61
CA THR A 798 2.26 6.64 55.26
C THR A 798 1.03 6.33 54.40
N GLY A 799 0.23 5.31 54.76
CA GLY A 799 -0.96 4.86 54.03
C GLY A 799 -2.30 5.44 54.51
N TYR A 800 -3.37 5.11 53.79
CA TYR A 800 -4.74 5.53 54.13
C TYR A 800 -5.45 4.54 55.07
N SER A 801 -5.44 4.86 56.37
CA SER A 801 -6.40 4.37 57.37
C SER A 801 -6.41 2.86 57.69
N SER A 802 -5.24 2.24 57.89
CA SER A 802 -5.13 0.80 58.25
C SER A 802 -5.68 0.37 59.62
N LEU A 803 -6.28 1.28 60.40
CA LEU A 803 -6.93 1.00 61.70
C LEU A 803 -7.91 -0.19 61.67
N SER A 804 -8.66 -0.35 60.58
CA SER A 804 -9.62 -1.45 60.40
C SER A 804 -8.96 -2.80 60.12
N TYR A 805 -7.74 -2.79 59.54
CA TYR A 805 -6.98 -3.99 59.19
C TYR A 805 -6.08 -4.47 60.33
N LEU A 806 -5.58 -3.57 61.18
CA LEU A 806 -4.80 -3.91 62.39
C LEU A 806 -5.52 -4.91 63.31
N HIS A 807 -6.84 -4.75 63.50
CA HIS A 807 -7.65 -5.68 64.30
C HIS A 807 -8.03 -6.96 63.52
N ARG A 808 -7.89 -6.99 62.18
CA ARG A 808 -8.32 -8.11 61.34
C ARG A 808 -7.22 -9.15 61.10
N PHE A 809 -5.96 -8.72 61.10
CA PHE A 809 -4.80 -9.56 60.77
C PHE A 809 -3.92 -9.84 62.00
N PRO A 810 -3.17 -10.96 62.02
CA PRO A 810 -2.38 -11.37 63.18
C PRO A 810 -1.05 -10.61 63.30
N ILE A 811 -1.13 -9.29 63.41
CA ILE A 811 0.02 -8.38 63.50
C ILE A 811 0.65 -8.50 64.91
N ALA A 812 1.97 -8.64 64.97
CA ALA A 812 2.73 -8.69 66.21
C ALA A 812 3.53 -7.40 66.46
N THR A 813 3.95 -6.72 65.38
CA THR A 813 4.84 -5.56 65.43
C THR A 813 4.38 -4.49 64.42
N ILE A 814 4.63 -3.22 64.74
CA ILE A 814 4.55 -2.07 63.84
C ILE A 814 5.89 -1.35 63.86
N LYS A 815 6.46 -1.08 62.68
CA LYS A 815 7.55 -0.13 62.47
C LYS A 815 6.98 1.25 62.16
N ILE A 816 7.41 2.28 62.87
CA ILE A 816 7.07 3.68 62.57
C ILE A 816 8.09 4.23 61.58
N ASP A 817 7.62 4.64 60.40
CA ASP A 817 8.45 5.19 59.32
C ASP A 817 9.37 6.35 59.78
N ARG A 818 10.58 6.32 59.24
CA ARG A 818 11.63 7.33 59.34
C ARG A 818 11.16 8.75 59.00
N SER A 819 10.18 8.99 58.12
CA SER A 819 9.73 10.36 57.83
C SER A 819 9.13 11.05 59.06
N PHE A 820 8.44 10.31 59.93
CA PHE A 820 7.91 10.83 61.20
C PHE A 820 9.02 11.01 62.25
N ILE A 821 9.88 10.00 62.42
CA ILE A 821 10.95 10.03 63.43
C ILE A 821 12.04 11.07 63.10
N SER A 822 12.40 11.24 61.83
CA SER A 822 13.34 12.28 61.37
C SER A 822 12.87 13.70 61.71
N GLN A 823 11.55 13.92 61.79
CA GLN A 823 10.95 15.24 62.02
C GLN A 823 10.41 15.48 63.45
N ILE A 824 10.50 14.49 64.35
CA ILE A 824 9.97 14.52 65.73
C ILE A 824 10.56 15.63 66.64
N HIS A 825 11.58 16.34 66.17
CA HIS A 825 12.21 17.49 66.83
C HIS A 825 11.78 18.85 66.25
N ARG A 826 11.16 18.88 65.07
CA ARG A 826 10.77 20.11 64.33
C ARG A 826 9.27 20.34 64.27
N SER A 827 8.47 19.27 64.16
CA SER A 827 7.02 19.35 64.06
C SER A 827 6.33 18.84 65.33
N HIS A 828 5.46 19.66 65.91
CA HIS A 828 4.58 19.25 66.99
C HIS A 828 3.56 18.21 66.50
N GLU A 829 3.06 18.36 65.28
CA GLU A 829 2.13 17.45 64.62
C GLU A 829 2.72 16.04 64.51
N ASN A 830 3.95 15.91 63.98
CA ASN A 830 4.63 14.61 63.90
C ASN A 830 4.95 14.03 65.29
N THR A 831 5.18 14.87 66.29
CA THR A 831 5.36 14.43 67.69
C THR A 831 4.08 13.77 68.24
N GLU A 832 2.91 14.34 67.94
CA GLU A 832 1.61 13.79 68.38
C GLU A 832 1.13 12.62 67.52
N ILE A 833 1.50 12.56 66.22
CA ILE A 833 1.29 11.38 65.37
C ILE A 833 2.06 10.18 65.94
N VAL A 834 3.36 10.31 66.20
CA VAL A 834 4.18 9.24 66.79
C VAL A 834 3.63 8.81 68.16
N ARG A 835 3.25 9.77 69.02
CA ARG A 835 2.59 9.47 70.31
C ARG A 835 1.29 8.68 70.13
N SER A 836 0.49 9.04 69.13
CA SER A 836 -0.79 8.38 68.83
C SER A 836 -0.59 6.94 68.33
N ILE A 837 0.39 6.71 67.45
CA ILE A 837 0.73 5.36 66.95
C ILE A 837 1.19 4.46 68.12
N ILE A 838 2.10 4.95 68.98
CA ILE A 838 2.56 4.19 70.15
C ILE A 838 1.40 3.89 71.12
N SER A 839 0.50 4.86 71.34
CA SER A 839 -0.67 4.69 72.22
C SER A 839 -1.69 3.69 71.64
N LEU A 840 -1.89 3.70 70.32
CA LEU A 840 -2.74 2.75 69.60
C LEU A 840 -2.18 1.33 69.69
N ALA A 841 -0.92 1.13 69.31
CA ALA A 841 -0.27 -0.19 69.32
C ALA A 841 -0.28 -0.80 70.73
N ARG A 842 0.03 0.00 71.76
CA ARG A 842 -0.07 -0.38 73.18
C ARG A 842 -1.48 -0.75 73.62
N SER A 843 -2.52 -0.18 73.01
CA SER A 843 -3.93 -0.51 73.28
C SER A 843 -4.40 -1.78 72.55
N LEU A 844 -3.60 -2.28 71.60
CA LEU A 844 -3.83 -3.52 70.84
C LEU A 844 -2.84 -4.64 71.21
N GLU A 845 -2.00 -4.42 72.23
CA GLU A 845 -0.89 -5.31 72.65
C GLU A 845 0.15 -5.57 71.54
N ILE A 846 0.26 -4.66 70.56
CA ILE A 846 1.20 -4.72 69.43
C ILE A 846 2.55 -4.05 69.81
N THR A 847 3.65 -4.68 69.42
CA THR A 847 5.02 -4.17 69.63
C THR A 847 5.33 -3.01 68.69
N VAL A 848 6.13 -2.02 69.14
CA VAL A 848 6.54 -0.88 68.31
C VAL A 848 8.06 -0.80 68.17
N ILE A 849 8.52 -0.63 66.93
CA ILE A 849 9.88 -0.25 66.54
C ILE A 849 9.83 1.16 65.95
N ALA A 850 10.74 2.05 66.36
CA ALA A 850 10.90 3.37 65.76
C ALA A 850 12.10 3.40 64.80
N GLU A 851 11.85 3.61 63.51
CA GLU A 851 12.90 3.63 62.48
C GLU A 851 13.61 4.97 62.37
N GLY A 852 14.74 5.01 61.63
CA GLY A 852 15.42 6.27 61.30
C GLY A 852 15.90 7.05 62.53
N THR A 853 16.17 6.35 63.64
CA THR A 853 16.72 6.97 64.85
C THR A 853 18.19 7.30 64.60
N GLU A 854 18.49 8.59 64.41
CA GLU A 854 19.80 9.11 63.98
C GLU A 854 20.47 10.01 65.03
N THR A 855 19.73 10.48 66.03
CA THR A 855 20.21 11.44 67.05
C THR A 855 19.71 11.08 68.44
N GLU A 856 20.50 11.40 69.46
CA GLU A 856 20.14 11.19 70.88
C GLU A 856 18.85 11.96 71.27
N ASP A 857 18.60 13.13 70.68
CA ASP A 857 17.35 13.89 70.87
C ASP A 857 16.10 13.14 70.38
N GLN A 858 16.20 12.36 69.29
CA GLN A 858 15.13 11.48 68.84
C GLN A 858 14.94 10.32 69.82
N LEU A 859 16.03 9.66 70.22
CA LEU A 859 16.03 8.55 71.18
C LEU A 859 15.38 8.94 72.51
N ILE A 860 15.74 10.10 73.08
CA ILE A 860 15.14 10.64 74.31
C ILE A 860 13.62 10.83 74.12
N ARG A 861 13.18 11.36 72.96
CA ARG A 861 11.76 11.59 72.67
C ARG A 861 10.96 10.29 72.55
N ILE A 862 11.38 9.35 71.70
CA ILE A 862 10.66 8.07 71.52
C ILE A 862 10.64 7.23 72.80
N ARG A 863 11.74 7.23 73.57
CA ARG A 863 11.82 6.57 74.89
C ARG A 863 10.89 7.24 75.91
N SER A 864 10.75 8.57 75.89
CA SER A 864 9.79 9.28 76.75
C SER A 864 8.32 8.95 76.44
N MET A 865 8.03 8.50 75.22
CA MET A 865 6.70 8.03 74.80
C MET A 865 6.45 6.54 75.14
N SER A 866 7.40 5.85 75.79
CA SER A 866 7.38 4.40 76.03
C SER A 866 7.51 3.53 74.77
N CYS A 867 8.23 3.99 73.72
CA CYS A 867 8.64 3.08 72.64
C CYS A 867 9.70 2.09 73.17
N THR A 868 9.53 0.79 72.89
CA THR A 868 10.40 -0.27 73.42
C THR A 868 11.65 -0.48 72.58
N TYR A 869 11.50 -0.46 71.24
CA TYR A 869 12.57 -0.78 70.30
C TYR A 869 12.81 0.38 69.32
N GLY A 870 14.01 0.45 68.77
CA GLY A 870 14.35 1.39 67.71
C GLY A 870 15.51 0.93 66.85
N GLN A 871 15.58 1.51 65.66
CA GLN A 871 16.52 1.16 64.60
C GLN A 871 16.97 2.44 63.88
N GLY A 872 18.22 2.48 63.45
CA GLY A 872 18.78 3.64 62.76
C GLY A 872 20.26 3.88 63.02
N TRP A 873 20.80 4.88 62.32
CA TRP A 873 22.24 5.15 62.27
C TRP A 873 22.84 5.71 63.57
N LEU A 874 22.01 6.04 64.58
CA LEU A 874 22.49 6.31 65.94
C LEU A 874 23.18 5.09 66.57
N PHE A 875 22.73 3.89 66.20
CA PHE A 875 23.23 2.62 66.73
C PHE A 875 24.24 2.00 65.75
N ALA A 876 23.80 1.74 64.51
CA ALA A 876 24.65 1.27 63.43
C ALA A 876 24.01 1.52 62.05
N HIS A 877 24.85 1.55 61.02
CA HIS A 877 24.41 1.25 59.65
C HIS A 877 24.15 -0.26 59.49
N ALA A 878 23.67 -0.69 58.33
CA ALA A 878 23.56 -2.12 58.03
C ALA A 878 24.96 -2.73 57.82
N LEU A 879 25.23 -3.84 58.50
CA LEU A 879 26.54 -4.48 58.68
C LEU A 879 26.70 -5.71 57.77
N GLU A 880 27.91 -5.99 57.26
CA GLU A 880 28.18 -7.31 56.69
C GLU A 880 28.16 -8.38 57.82
N PRO A 881 27.81 -9.65 57.55
CA PRO A 881 27.52 -10.64 58.60
C PRO A 881 28.61 -10.79 59.68
N ALA A 882 29.89 -10.74 59.31
CA ALA A 882 31.00 -10.80 60.26
C ALA A 882 31.09 -9.58 61.20
N GLU A 883 30.66 -8.39 60.75
CA GLU A 883 30.61 -7.19 61.57
C GLU A 883 29.44 -7.24 62.57
N ALA A 884 28.31 -7.82 62.16
CA ALA A 884 27.16 -8.08 63.03
C ALA A 884 27.48 -9.11 64.12
N THR A 885 28.18 -10.21 63.81
CA THR A 885 28.71 -11.13 64.83
C THR A 885 29.64 -10.42 65.80
N ALA A 886 30.59 -9.63 65.29
CA ALA A 886 31.53 -8.87 66.13
C ALA A 886 30.87 -7.77 66.98
N MET A 887 29.62 -7.40 66.70
CA MET A 887 28.81 -6.54 67.57
C MET A 887 28.21 -7.34 68.73
N LEU A 888 27.63 -8.51 68.45
CA LEU A 888 27.09 -9.43 69.46
C LEU A 888 28.18 -9.93 70.43
N ASP A 889 29.38 -10.25 69.92
CA ASP A 889 30.54 -10.62 70.73
C ASP A 889 30.86 -9.54 71.78
N ARG A 890 31.02 -8.27 71.34
CA ARG A 890 31.37 -7.14 72.22
C ARG A 890 30.32 -6.85 73.28
N GLU A 891 29.04 -6.88 72.91
CA GLU A 891 27.93 -6.73 73.88
C GLU A 891 27.89 -7.90 74.89
N THR A 892 28.50 -9.04 74.59
CA THR A 892 28.55 -10.21 75.47
C THR A 892 29.80 -10.21 76.35
N GLU A 893 30.93 -9.67 75.87
CA GLU A 893 32.14 -9.47 76.67
C GLU A 893 32.02 -8.32 77.70
N ASN A 894 31.23 -7.28 77.40
CA ASN A 894 31.14 -6.08 78.23
C ASN A 894 29.69 -5.54 78.36
N PRO A 895 28.90 -6.05 79.33
CA PRO A 895 27.45 -5.81 79.42
C PRO A 895 27.01 -4.54 80.22
N ASP A 896 27.96 -3.71 80.67
CA ASP A 896 27.74 -2.45 81.44
C ASP A 896 27.83 -1.19 80.55
#